data_AF-A0A0D2ERN4-F1
#
_entry.id   AF-A0A0D2ERN4-F1
#
_cell.length_a   1.000
_cell.length_b   1.000
_cell.length_c   1.000
_cell.angle_alpha   90.00
_cell.angle_beta   90.00
_cell.angle_gamma   90.00
#
_symmetry.space_group_name_H-M   'P 1'
#
loop_
_entity.id
_entity.type
_entity.pdbx_description
1 polymer ?
#
loop_
_entity_poly.entity_id
_entity_poly.type
_entity_poly.pdbx_seq_one_letter_code
_entity_poly.pdbx_strand_id
1 'polypeptide(L)'
;MAASTSFLVAGGTGRQGGAVVNALLADRVSGVLPEHIYVITRNSTGPAALQLTTRGVNLVSGTLGEPELIFQHLRKQGAQLSTMEAFLAQAHGPTELSDARLFIDVAVKSGLQYFVYSSVDRGGKDLSDRDPSYCKTFSDKFQVEKHLIAATSESLASAEGRKGTGYTILRPTWFADNALWGFPGRLCMTGWREIMEGKRMQVVVAKDIGRWAAEALLRPDGPGLRNTAVSIASDELTFEEVDRISREETGQPVGVTYGWLARWIIWAITDLRTMFAFINERDYGADLEWLAKTVEPTTFRQWIKETVKDRVRAGPPVSLLKRATCGPKPVIDCEQFSDTGSDGSEHLCCREYLKGSYPRTIGGRKVDLYRYTEGWNPNDQDTIAHLALIGDALEKVIPSYESFGVKFDMVVIFSKTLPKVDGSDVYGYESEKTDLTTPCYVRVQNTVPGNPPDVGLSLEQTIAHEAYHCVEDANRKADLPSADYNGWWLEGAAEFYAMDFFPDHTDEAWARNYDPSIPLYKQSYAVSLFWVFVHGFGWDYDKINSLVFNEPDAKTFKDARKSMAANDDIVKAFPEFAKSFTSNLITYSDGSLVDPLKVQTTVEPEPFPLPEGGSNNKVVRSAPFVPYRFALALDHGQSFEITWKPTDKQTSMFYRERPDSDWIDITTEPAAIVLTCDDDTTVYHFLFTCTADVAEAAGVLSIVQTNKRDCCTGTATASSCQTTPTPAPTPVPNPSPAAGDIDACLRGTWNVDIPTLQKAMQKALDASGETISNLKVTGSSTFAVASTGATGKFTFDNLDIQYDLAIDTITAHSIIDIDGTTTGTVVMGSTGGNFVLKNPKSSGQVKTTTTTSLTPDPIELDFDLLDEYGPNVAVSYTCSSTALTMTGTQGTAANGVAAGTWLWTWSFTKA
;
A
#
# COMPACT_ATOMS: atom_id res chain seq x y z
N MET A 1 -35.93 20.84 40.64
CA MET A 1 -34.90 19.79 40.53
C MET A 1 -33.72 20.42 39.82
N ALA A 2 -32.49 20.24 40.31
CA ALA A 2 -31.32 20.68 39.54
C ALA A 2 -31.37 19.97 38.18
N ALA A 3 -31.27 20.71 37.07
CA ALA A 3 -31.26 20.11 35.75
C ALA A 3 -30.10 19.11 35.66
N SER A 4 -30.36 17.89 35.19
CA SER A 4 -29.32 16.88 35.03
C SER A 4 -28.36 17.30 33.92
N THR A 5 -27.06 17.40 34.25
CA THR A 5 -26.00 17.65 33.27
C THR A 5 -25.97 16.51 32.26
N SER A 6 -25.95 16.87 30.97
CA SER A 6 -25.87 15.90 29.87
C SER A 6 -24.50 15.98 29.21
N PHE A 7 -24.00 14.87 28.68
CA PHE A 7 -22.66 14.77 28.11
C PHE A 7 -22.73 14.43 26.62
N LEU A 8 -22.15 15.26 25.77
CA LEU A 8 -22.01 15.03 24.34
C LEU A 8 -20.61 14.52 24.03
N VAL A 9 -20.48 13.29 23.54
CA VAL A 9 -19.18 12.65 23.27
C VAL A 9 -19.01 12.47 21.77
N ALA A 10 -18.09 13.24 21.18
CA ALA A 10 -17.63 13.01 19.81
C ALA A 10 -16.67 11.83 19.75
N GLY A 11 -16.80 10.98 18.73
CA GLY A 11 -15.94 9.81 18.55
C GLY A 11 -16.16 8.71 19.59
N GLY A 12 -17.38 8.59 20.16
CA GLY A 12 -17.72 7.61 21.19
C GLY A 12 -17.63 6.15 20.73
N THR A 13 -17.65 5.89 19.42
CA THR A 13 -17.39 4.56 18.83
C THR A 13 -15.90 4.27 18.62
N GLY A 14 -15.02 5.27 18.82
CA GLY A 14 -13.57 5.14 18.77
C GLY A 14 -12.94 4.95 20.16
N ARG A 15 -11.61 4.80 20.21
CA ARG A 15 -10.87 4.47 21.45
C ARG A 15 -11.03 5.49 22.57
N GLN A 16 -10.82 6.77 22.25
CA GLN A 16 -10.85 7.84 23.25
C GLN A 16 -12.28 8.08 23.73
N GLY A 17 -13.21 8.37 22.82
CA GLY A 17 -14.61 8.64 23.18
C GLY A 17 -15.27 7.45 23.90
N GLY A 18 -15.00 6.22 23.46
CA GLY A 18 -15.48 5.02 24.15
C GLY A 18 -14.93 4.90 25.58
N ALA A 19 -13.66 5.25 25.79
CA ALA A 19 -13.08 5.32 27.12
C ALA A 19 -13.72 6.41 28.00
N VAL A 20 -14.09 7.57 27.43
CA VAL A 20 -14.83 8.62 28.15
C VAL A 20 -16.19 8.10 28.61
N VAL A 21 -16.95 7.46 27.72
CA VAL A 21 -18.26 6.88 28.07
C VAL A 21 -18.11 5.83 29.18
N ASN A 22 -17.10 4.97 29.09
CA ASN A 22 -16.80 3.99 30.13
C ASN A 22 -16.48 4.64 31.48
N ALA A 23 -15.67 5.70 31.49
CA ALA A 23 -15.28 6.41 32.69
C ALA A 23 -16.47 7.16 33.34
N LEU A 24 -17.29 7.84 32.54
CA LEU A 24 -18.51 8.52 33.01
C LEU A 24 -19.48 7.52 33.68
N LEU A 25 -19.71 6.36 33.04
CA LEU A 25 -20.60 5.32 33.58
C LEU A 25 -20.03 4.58 34.79
N ALA A 26 -18.70 4.54 34.93
CA ALA A 26 -18.04 3.93 36.08
C ALA A 26 -18.00 4.84 37.31
N ASP A 27 -18.17 6.17 37.15
CA ASP A 27 -18.14 7.14 38.25
C ASP A 27 -19.40 7.07 39.12
N ARG A 28 -19.34 6.23 40.15
CA ARG A 28 -20.44 6.04 41.11
C ARG A 28 -20.71 7.27 41.99
N VAL A 29 -19.76 8.20 42.08
CA VAL A 29 -19.86 9.40 42.92
C VAL A 29 -20.85 10.38 42.31
N SER A 30 -20.72 10.66 41.01
CA SER A 30 -21.64 11.54 40.29
C SER A 30 -22.91 10.81 39.84
N GLY A 31 -22.85 9.47 39.71
CA GLY A 31 -24.00 8.65 39.39
C GLY A 31 -24.58 8.96 38.02
N VAL A 32 -23.72 9.22 37.03
CA VAL A 32 -24.14 9.56 35.66
C VAL A 32 -24.96 8.41 35.09
N LEU A 33 -26.21 8.72 34.75
CA LEU A 33 -27.10 7.76 34.12
C LEU A 33 -26.82 7.69 32.60
N PRO A 34 -26.86 6.49 31.99
CA PRO A 34 -26.60 6.34 30.55
C PRO A 34 -27.44 7.24 29.65
N GLU A 35 -28.70 7.50 30.02
CA GLU A 35 -29.62 8.34 29.27
C GLU A 35 -29.24 9.84 29.24
N HIS A 36 -28.22 10.25 30.01
CA HIS A 36 -27.66 11.59 29.94
C HIS A 36 -26.41 11.67 29.06
N ILE A 37 -25.98 10.56 28.47
CA ILE A 37 -24.83 10.51 27.56
C ILE A 37 -25.35 10.44 26.12
N TYR A 38 -24.84 11.34 25.28
CA TYR A 38 -25.15 11.47 23.87
C TYR A 38 -23.86 11.24 23.07
N VAL A 39 -23.82 10.23 22.22
CA VAL A 39 -22.64 9.90 21.40
C VAL A 39 -22.91 10.27 19.95
N ILE A 40 -22.01 11.08 19.37
CA ILE A 40 -22.04 11.42 17.96
C ILE A 40 -21.45 10.26 17.15
N THR A 41 -22.17 9.80 16.13
CA THR A 41 -21.71 8.75 15.22
C THR A 41 -22.24 8.97 13.81
N ARG A 42 -21.41 8.77 12.80
CA ARG A 42 -21.84 8.69 11.38
C ARG A 42 -22.58 7.39 11.08
N ASN A 43 -22.42 6.38 11.95
CA ASN A 43 -23.14 5.11 11.87
C ASN A 43 -23.79 4.72 13.19
N SER A 44 -25.10 4.92 13.28
CA SER A 44 -25.90 4.50 14.42
C SER A 44 -26.23 3.00 14.43
N THR A 45 -26.01 2.27 13.33
CA THR A 45 -26.35 0.84 13.18
C THR A 45 -25.12 -0.09 13.23
N GLY A 46 -23.91 0.44 13.25
CA GLY A 46 -22.67 -0.34 13.33
C GLY A 46 -22.49 -1.07 14.68
N PRO A 47 -21.67 -2.14 14.75
CA PRO A 47 -21.54 -2.96 15.97
C PRO A 47 -21.17 -2.17 17.23
N ALA A 48 -20.22 -1.22 17.13
CA ALA A 48 -19.81 -0.38 18.26
C ALA A 48 -20.92 0.57 18.73
N ALA A 49 -21.73 1.10 17.80
CA ALA A 49 -22.85 1.97 18.14
C ALA A 49 -23.98 1.18 18.82
N LEU A 50 -24.29 -0.02 18.31
CA LEU A 50 -25.25 -0.92 18.92
C LEU A 50 -24.85 -1.32 20.35
N GLN A 51 -23.56 -1.58 20.60
CA GLN A 51 -23.04 -1.87 21.95
C GLN A 51 -23.20 -0.69 22.93
N LEU A 52 -23.19 0.56 22.45
CA LEU A 52 -23.46 1.73 23.29
C LEU A 52 -24.95 1.85 23.61
N THR A 53 -25.81 1.59 22.62
CA THR A 53 -27.27 1.59 22.79
C THR A 53 -27.73 0.52 23.79
N THR A 54 -27.14 -0.69 23.78
CA THR A 54 -27.48 -1.74 24.79
C THR A 54 -27.14 -1.34 26.22
N ARG A 55 -26.26 -0.34 26.39
CA ARG A 55 -25.89 0.24 27.68
C ARG A 55 -26.74 1.44 28.08
N GLY A 56 -27.74 1.81 27.26
CA GLY A 56 -28.67 2.91 27.53
C GLY A 56 -28.17 4.30 27.11
N VAL A 57 -27.06 4.38 26.35
CA VAL A 57 -26.51 5.64 25.84
C VAL A 57 -27.30 6.11 24.61
N ASN A 58 -27.55 7.42 24.51
CA ASN A 58 -28.21 7.98 23.33
C ASN A 58 -27.24 8.16 22.17
N LEU A 59 -27.66 7.80 20.96
CA LEU A 59 -26.91 8.07 19.74
C LEU A 59 -27.46 9.32 19.04
N VAL A 60 -26.55 10.11 18.49
CA VAL A 60 -26.84 11.28 17.65
C VAL A 60 -26.15 11.06 16.31
N SER A 61 -26.94 10.87 15.25
CA SER A 61 -26.38 10.77 13.90
C SER A 61 -25.84 12.13 13.47
N GLY A 62 -24.68 12.13 12.80
CA GLY A 62 -24.11 13.34 12.21
C GLY A 62 -22.59 13.33 12.13
N THR A 63 -22.08 14.23 11.31
CA THR A 63 -20.64 14.49 11.10
C THR A 63 -20.22 15.81 11.72
N LEU A 64 -18.94 15.93 12.11
CA LEU A 64 -18.43 17.13 12.79
C LEU A 64 -18.33 18.35 11.87
N GLY A 65 -18.29 18.14 10.54
CA GLY A 65 -18.40 19.20 9.53
C GLY A 65 -19.81 19.81 9.40
N GLU A 66 -20.84 19.19 9.99
CA GLU A 66 -22.22 19.70 9.97
C GLU A 66 -22.81 19.85 11.40
N PRO A 67 -22.15 20.63 12.29
CA PRO A 67 -22.53 20.69 13.69
C PRO A 67 -23.94 21.24 13.92
N GLU A 68 -24.45 22.13 13.07
CA GLU A 68 -25.82 22.64 13.16
C GLU A 68 -26.85 21.50 13.18
N LEU A 69 -26.65 20.46 12.37
CA LEU A 69 -27.55 19.31 12.31
C LEU A 69 -27.45 18.50 13.61
N ILE A 70 -26.25 18.28 14.14
CA ILE A 70 -26.05 17.60 15.43
C ILE A 70 -26.82 18.33 16.54
N PHE A 71 -26.64 19.65 16.66
CA PHE A 71 -27.32 20.45 17.68
C PHE A 71 -28.83 20.55 17.46
N GLN A 72 -29.33 20.46 16.23
CA GLN A 72 -30.77 20.33 15.96
C GLN A 72 -31.32 18.97 16.43
N HIS A 73 -30.62 17.86 16.17
CA HIS A 73 -31.02 16.53 16.62
C HIS A 73 -31.06 16.45 18.14
N LEU A 74 -30.06 17.01 18.81
CA LEU A 74 -30.03 17.10 20.27
C LEU A 74 -31.27 17.82 20.83
N ARG A 75 -31.66 18.97 20.25
CA ARG A 75 -32.88 19.68 20.65
C ARG A 75 -34.14 18.83 20.43
N LYS A 76 -34.24 18.10 19.31
CA LYS A 76 -35.36 17.18 19.02
C LYS A 76 -35.45 16.03 20.02
N GLN A 77 -34.31 15.53 20.50
CA GLN A 77 -34.24 14.52 21.56
C GLN A 77 -34.50 15.07 22.97
N GLY A 78 -34.81 16.38 23.09
CA GLY A 78 -35.09 17.02 24.37
C GLY A 78 -33.85 17.36 25.19
N ALA A 79 -32.64 17.29 24.60
CA ALA A 79 -31.40 17.61 25.29
C ALA A 79 -31.35 19.11 25.65
N GLN A 80 -31.03 19.40 26.91
CA GLN A 80 -30.88 20.77 27.40
C GLN A 80 -29.46 21.27 27.15
N LEU A 81 -29.25 21.94 26.01
CA LEU A 81 -27.92 22.41 25.58
C LEU A 81 -27.24 23.34 26.60
N SER A 82 -28.03 24.12 27.35
CA SER A 82 -27.52 25.07 28.37
C SER A 82 -26.88 24.41 29.59
N THR A 83 -27.09 23.11 29.78
CA THR A 83 -26.48 22.29 30.85
C THR A 83 -25.73 21.09 30.27
N MET A 84 -25.44 21.14 28.97
CA MET A 84 -24.71 20.11 28.28
C MET A 84 -23.22 20.44 28.29
N GLU A 85 -22.41 19.41 28.44
CA GLU A 85 -20.95 19.48 28.35
C GLU A 85 -20.48 18.53 27.27
N ALA A 86 -19.42 18.89 26.53
CA ALA A 86 -18.97 18.11 25.38
C ALA A 86 -17.54 17.61 25.54
N PHE A 87 -17.26 16.42 25.02
CA PHE A 87 -15.93 15.90 24.75
C PHE A 87 -15.70 15.83 23.25
N LEU A 88 -14.60 16.41 22.78
CA LEU A 88 -14.19 16.40 21.37
C LEU A 88 -12.83 15.70 21.22
N ALA A 89 -12.83 14.62 20.46
CA ALA A 89 -11.61 14.00 19.92
C ALA A 89 -11.83 13.71 18.44
N GLN A 90 -10.82 14.02 17.63
CA GLN A 90 -10.85 13.80 16.18
C GLN A 90 -9.62 13.00 15.77
N ALA A 91 -9.84 12.08 14.82
CA ALA A 91 -8.75 11.43 14.11
C ALA A 91 -8.10 12.43 13.16
N HIS A 92 -6.82 12.23 12.86
CA HIS A 92 -6.14 13.08 11.90
C HIS A 92 -6.75 12.92 10.50
N GLY A 93 -6.98 14.04 9.81
CA GLY A 93 -7.55 14.09 8.47
C GLY A 93 -7.45 15.48 7.85
N PRO A 94 -7.79 15.64 6.57
CA PRO A 94 -7.67 16.92 5.86
C PRO A 94 -8.54 18.02 6.45
N THR A 95 -9.73 17.68 6.96
CA THR A 95 -10.72 18.62 7.52
C THR A 95 -10.65 18.77 9.05
N GLU A 96 -9.66 18.16 9.73
CA GLU A 96 -9.58 18.16 11.20
C GLU A 96 -9.70 19.58 11.79
N LEU A 97 -8.94 20.53 11.24
CA LEU A 97 -8.95 21.90 11.72
C LEU A 97 -10.28 22.63 11.41
N SER A 98 -10.81 22.50 10.20
CA SER A 98 -12.06 23.18 9.80
C SER A 98 -13.26 22.66 10.58
N ASP A 99 -13.39 21.33 10.70
CA ASP A 99 -14.51 20.68 11.38
C ASP A 99 -14.49 20.99 12.88
N ALA A 100 -13.31 20.96 13.51
CA ALA A 100 -13.18 21.34 14.92
C ALA A 100 -13.59 22.79 15.17
N ARG A 101 -13.14 23.73 14.32
CA ARG A 101 -13.47 25.15 14.46
C ARG A 101 -14.98 25.37 14.35
N LEU A 102 -15.59 24.82 13.31
CA LEU A 102 -17.02 24.95 13.08
C LEU A 102 -17.82 24.34 14.23
N PHE A 103 -17.45 23.13 14.68
CA PHE A 103 -18.11 22.47 15.81
C PHE A 103 -18.00 23.28 17.09
N ILE A 104 -16.83 23.83 17.40
CA ILE A 104 -16.60 24.68 18.58
C ILE A 104 -17.48 25.94 18.50
N ASP A 105 -17.49 26.64 17.37
CA ASP A 105 -18.27 27.88 17.19
C ASP A 105 -19.76 27.63 17.40
N VAL A 106 -20.28 26.55 16.81
CA VAL A 106 -21.70 26.20 16.92
C VAL A 106 -22.04 25.70 18.32
N ALA A 107 -21.14 24.97 18.99
CA ALA A 107 -21.33 24.54 20.37
C ALA A 107 -21.41 25.75 21.31
N VAL A 108 -20.47 26.68 21.21
CA VAL A 108 -20.43 27.92 22.00
C VAL A 108 -21.68 28.76 21.72
N LYS A 109 -22.01 28.99 20.45
CA LYS A 109 -23.21 29.74 20.03
C LYS A 109 -24.52 29.09 20.51
N SER A 110 -24.55 27.76 20.58
CA SER A 110 -25.70 27.00 21.07
C SER A 110 -25.85 27.00 22.58
N GLY A 111 -24.90 27.60 23.31
CA GLY A 111 -24.94 27.76 24.76
C GLY A 111 -24.42 26.54 25.53
N LEU A 112 -23.57 25.71 24.92
CA LEU A 112 -22.91 24.60 25.60
C LEU A 112 -22.12 25.13 26.82
N GLN A 113 -22.21 24.47 27.96
CA GLN A 113 -21.67 25.00 29.22
C GLN A 113 -20.16 24.76 29.35
N TYR A 114 -19.69 23.61 28.89
CA TYR A 114 -18.32 23.17 29.13
C TYR A 114 -17.78 22.27 28.02
N PHE A 115 -16.51 22.43 27.67
CA PHE A 115 -15.88 21.73 26.54
C PHE A 115 -14.57 21.06 26.94
N VAL A 116 -14.44 19.76 26.72
CA VAL A 116 -13.18 19.02 26.92
C VAL A 116 -12.65 18.61 25.56
N TYR A 117 -11.50 19.15 25.17
CA TYR A 117 -10.86 18.86 23.89
C TYR A 117 -9.63 17.97 24.08
N SER A 118 -9.55 16.87 23.31
CA SER A 118 -8.37 16.00 23.26
C SER A 118 -7.43 16.44 22.14
N SER A 119 -6.35 17.08 22.53
CA SER A 119 -5.25 17.57 21.71
C SER A 119 -4.07 16.56 21.72
N VAL A 120 -2.83 17.03 21.85
CA VAL A 120 -1.60 16.25 21.92
C VAL A 120 -0.53 17.02 22.71
N ASP A 121 0.31 16.30 23.45
CA ASP A 121 1.48 16.92 24.10
C ASP A 121 2.60 17.22 23.08
N ARG A 122 3.20 18.40 23.21
CA ARG A 122 4.30 18.89 22.35
C ARG A 122 5.49 19.38 23.19
N GLY A 123 5.72 18.78 24.35
CA GLY A 123 6.81 19.13 25.26
C GLY A 123 6.36 19.68 26.62
N GLY A 124 5.24 19.20 27.15
CA GLY A 124 4.67 19.69 28.40
C GLY A 124 3.99 21.05 28.25
N LYS A 125 3.50 21.60 29.37
CA LYS A 125 2.65 22.79 29.42
C LYS A 125 3.22 23.97 28.64
N ASP A 126 4.43 24.42 29.01
CA ASP A 126 5.00 25.67 28.50
C ASP A 126 5.33 25.64 27.02
N LEU A 127 5.88 24.53 26.51
CA LEU A 127 6.23 24.39 25.10
C LEU A 127 4.98 24.20 24.25
N SER A 128 4.04 23.38 24.72
CA SER A 128 2.80 23.07 24.00
C SER A 128 1.87 24.29 23.87
N ASP A 129 2.00 25.27 24.77
CA ASP A 129 1.29 26.55 24.72
C ASP A 129 1.84 27.51 23.65
N ARG A 130 3.10 27.34 23.23
CA ARG A 130 3.82 28.33 22.40
C ARG A 130 4.19 27.81 21.02
N ASP A 131 4.53 26.54 20.91
CA ASP A 131 5.05 25.94 19.69
C ASP A 131 3.99 25.04 19.03
N PRO A 132 3.56 25.36 17.79
CA PRO A 132 2.64 24.53 17.05
C PRO A 132 3.22 23.18 16.62
N SER A 133 4.55 22.99 16.60
CA SER A 133 5.25 21.92 15.87
C SER A 133 5.24 22.13 14.34
N TYR A 134 6.25 21.57 13.66
CA TYR A 134 6.27 21.48 12.19
C TYR A 134 5.50 20.26 11.67
N CYS A 135 5.11 19.32 12.54
CA CYS A 135 4.25 18.21 12.18
C CYS A 135 2.81 18.72 12.03
N LYS A 136 2.23 18.57 10.83
CA LYS A 136 0.88 19.09 10.51
C LYS A 136 -0.18 18.62 11.52
N THR A 137 -0.21 17.33 11.83
CA THR A 137 -1.14 16.74 12.81
C THR A 137 -1.06 17.41 14.19
N PHE A 138 0.14 17.83 14.62
CA PHE A 138 0.33 18.46 15.93
C PHE A 138 0.02 19.97 15.88
N SER A 139 0.34 20.60 14.74
CA SER A 139 0.03 22.00 14.44
C SER A 139 -1.48 22.23 14.35
N ASP A 140 -2.22 21.38 13.66
CA ASP A 140 -3.68 21.50 13.54
C ASP A 140 -4.33 21.47 14.92
N LYS A 141 -3.94 20.52 15.78
CA LYS A 141 -4.42 20.45 17.17
C LYS A 141 -4.05 21.69 17.98
N PHE A 142 -2.85 22.26 17.81
CA PHE A 142 -2.50 23.54 18.41
C PHE A 142 -3.42 24.67 17.96
N GLN A 143 -3.74 24.75 16.66
CA GLN A 143 -4.64 25.78 16.14
C GLN A 143 -6.07 25.61 16.67
N VAL A 144 -6.55 24.37 16.84
CA VAL A 144 -7.83 24.08 17.48
C VAL A 144 -7.83 24.53 18.94
N GLU A 145 -6.76 24.29 19.69
CA GLU A 145 -6.65 24.79 21.07
C GLU A 145 -6.76 26.32 21.13
N LYS A 146 -6.06 27.05 20.25
CA LYS A 146 -6.14 28.51 20.20
C LYS A 146 -7.54 29.00 19.86
N HIS A 147 -8.20 28.33 18.91
CA HIS A 147 -9.57 28.64 18.53
C HIS A 147 -10.55 28.41 19.69
N LEU A 148 -10.45 27.27 20.38
CA LEU A 148 -11.29 26.96 21.54
C LEU A 148 -11.13 28.01 22.64
N ILE A 149 -9.89 28.41 22.95
CA ILE A 149 -9.59 29.44 23.95
C ILE A 149 -10.21 30.78 23.54
N ALA A 150 -10.06 31.18 22.28
CA ALA A 150 -10.62 32.43 21.77
C ALA A 150 -12.16 32.44 21.83
N ALA A 151 -12.81 31.43 21.25
CA ALA A 151 -14.28 31.34 21.19
C ALA A 151 -14.92 31.29 22.58
N THR A 152 -14.32 30.57 23.53
CA THR A 152 -14.82 30.51 24.92
C THR A 152 -14.56 31.80 25.69
N SER A 153 -13.44 32.48 25.46
CA SER A 153 -13.14 33.78 26.07
C SER A 153 -14.12 34.87 25.60
N GLU A 154 -14.46 34.89 24.32
CA GLU A 154 -15.48 35.80 23.77
C GLU A 154 -16.88 35.53 24.33
N SER A 155 -17.25 34.25 24.48
CA SER A 155 -18.49 33.84 25.13
C SER A 155 -18.57 34.31 26.59
N LEU A 156 -17.48 34.20 27.34
CA LEU A 156 -17.39 34.70 28.72
C LEU A 156 -17.50 36.22 28.79
N ALA A 157 -16.90 36.96 27.86
CA ALA A 157 -16.95 38.42 27.81
C ALA A 157 -18.33 38.98 27.41
N SER A 158 -19.09 38.25 26.58
CA SER A 158 -20.40 38.66 26.05
C SER A 158 -21.60 38.20 26.89
N ALA A 159 -21.37 37.42 27.95
CA ALA A 159 -22.42 36.86 28.78
C ALA A 159 -23.00 37.89 29.78
N GLU A 160 -23.93 38.74 29.34
CA GLU A 160 -24.75 39.62 30.19
C GLU A 160 -25.70 38.78 31.08
N GLY A 161 -25.16 38.19 32.16
CA GLY A 161 -25.92 37.40 33.14
C GLY A 161 -26.10 35.91 32.82
N ARG A 162 -25.48 35.39 31.75
CA ARG A 162 -25.36 33.94 31.47
C ARG A 162 -24.02 33.40 32.02
N LYS A 163 -23.91 32.10 32.29
CA LYS A 163 -22.61 31.46 32.52
C LYS A 163 -21.97 31.23 31.14
N GLY A 164 -20.83 31.87 30.86
CA GLY A 164 -20.10 31.63 29.61
C GLY A 164 -19.51 30.22 29.55
N THR A 165 -19.18 29.76 28.35
CA THR A 165 -18.66 28.41 28.10
C THR A 165 -17.23 28.28 28.62
N GLY A 166 -16.97 27.30 29.49
CA GLY A 166 -15.61 26.96 29.93
C GLY A 166 -14.98 25.84 29.11
N TYR A 167 -13.68 25.59 29.26
CA TYR A 167 -13.00 24.48 28.59
C TYR A 167 -11.95 23.75 29.45
N THR A 168 -11.58 22.53 29.06
CA THR A 168 -10.31 21.87 29.42
C THR A 168 -9.68 21.30 28.17
N ILE A 169 -8.37 21.47 28.01
CA ILE A 169 -7.62 20.81 26.93
C ILE A 169 -6.79 19.69 27.56
N LEU A 170 -7.01 18.46 27.09
CA LEU A 170 -6.19 17.30 27.42
C LEU A 170 -5.16 17.11 26.32
N ARG A 171 -3.89 16.99 26.70
CA ARG A 171 -2.75 16.78 25.79
C ARG A 171 -2.16 15.39 26.03
N PRO A 172 -2.76 14.33 25.47
CA PRO A 172 -2.22 12.98 25.58
C PRO A 172 -0.83 12.85 24.95
N THR A 173 0.01 12.03 25.57
CA THR A 173 1.31 11.59 25.03
C THR A 173 1.12 10.41 24.07
N TRP A 174 2.16 9.62 23.81
CA TRP A 174 2.11 8.52 22.85
C TRP A 174 1.18 7.38 23.30
N PHE A 175 0.35 6.85 22.40
CA PHE A 175 -0.67 5.88 22.80
C PHE A 175 -0.05 4.49 22.97
N ALA A 176 -0.08 3.96 24.19
CA ALA A 176 0.35 2.59 24.48
C ALA A 176 -0.53 1.55 23.76
N ASP A 177 -1.79 1.89 23.49
CA ASP A 177 -2.74 1.08 22.71
C ASP A 177 -2.23 0.72 21.29
N ASN A 178 -1.26 1.46 20.76
CA ASN A 178 -0.62 1.14 19.49
C ASN A 178 0.06 -0.23 19.51
N ALA A 179 0.48 -0.74 20.66
CA ALA A 179 1.04 -2.10 20.81
C ALA A 179 0.08 -3.21 20.37
N LEU A 180 -1.24 -2.95 20.31
CA LEU A 180 -2.28 -3.94 20.01
C LEU A 180 -3.15 -3.57 18.80
N TRP A 181 -2.72 -2.61 17.96
CA TRP A 181 -3.51 -2.06 16.84
C TRP A 181 -3.25 -2.75 15.48
N GLY A 182 -2.89 -4.04 15.46
CA GLY A 182 -2.58 -4.73 14.20
C GLY A 182 -1.45 -4.05 13.42
N PHE A 183 -1.55 -3.98 12.09
CA PHE A 183 -0.47 -3.46 11.25
C PHE A 183 -0.11 -1.98 11.51
N PRO A 184 -1.05 -1.02 11.60
CA PRO A 184 -0.71 0.37 11.97
C PRO A 184 0.02 0.46 13.32
N GLY A 185 -0.38 -0.38 14.27
CA GLY A 185 0.31 -0.55 15.55
C GLY A 185 1.74 -1.06 15.40
N ARG A 186 1.93 -2.15 14.65
CA ARG A 186 3.25 -2.72 14.34
C ARG A 186 4.17 -1.72 13.65
N LEU A 187 3.66 -0.91 12.71
CA LEU A 187 4.40 0.18 12.08
C LEU A 187 4.85 1.23 13.11
N CYS A 188 3.95 1.63 14.01
CA CYS A 188 4.25 2.59 15.07
C CYS A 188 5.32 2.08 16.06
N MET A 189 5.21 0.82 16.47
CA MET A 189 6.18 0.18 17.38
C MET A 189 7.54 0.00 16.71
N THR A 190 7.59 -0.37 15.42
CA THR A 190 8.85 -0.42 14.67
C THR A 190 9.47 0.97 14.48
N GLY A 191 8.65 2.00 14.23
CA GLY A 191 9.13 3.39 14.17
C GLY A 191 9.77 3.85 15.48
N TRP A 192 9.17 3.50 16.63
CA TRP A 192 9.78 3.75 17.94
C TRP A 192 11.13 3.05 18.10
N ARG A 193 11.20 1.75 17.77
CA ARG A 193 12.45 0.99 17.88
C ARG A 193 13.55 1.49 16.93
N GLU A 194 13.22 1.73 15.67
CA GLU A 194 14.21 1.88 14.59
C GLU A 194 14.52 3.31 14.18
N ILE A 195 13.58 4.25 14.37
CA ILE A 195 13.70 5.66 13.96
C ILE A 195 13.91 6.55 15.18
N MET A 196 13.24 6.24 16.29
CA MET A 196 13.43 6.93 17.57
C MET A 196 14.41 6.20 18.51
N GLU A 197 15.15 5.22 17.98
CA GLU A 197 16.20 4.46 18.69
C GLU A 197 15.75 3.88 20.05
N GLY A 198 14.49 3.49 20.15
CA GLY A 198 13.92 2.92 21.38
C GLY A 198 13.85 3.89 22.56
N LYS A 199 13.95 5.21 22.31
CA LYS A 199 14.08 6.23 23.37
C LYS A 199 13.03 6.07 24.49
N ARG A 200 13.43 6.43 25.71
CA ARG A 200 12.49 6.54 26.83
C ARG A 200 11.48 7.65 26.50
N MET A 201 10.19 7.35 26.53
CA MET A 201 9.16 8.36 26.37
C MET A 201 7.91 8.05 27.18
N GLN A 202 7.17 9.11 27.47
CA GLN A 202 5.88 9.00 28.15
C GLN A 202 4.84 8.43 27.22
N VAL A 203 4.07 7.47 27.72
CA VAL A 203 2.96 6.84 27.01
C VAL A 203 1.67 6.99 27.81
N VAL A 204 0.54 7.02 27.12
CA VAL A 204 -0.80 7.09 27.71
C VAL A 204 -1.65 5.94 27.19
N VAL A 205 -2.48 5.37 28.05
CA VAL A 205 -3.49 4.39 27.65
C VAL A 205 -4.83 5.09 27.44
N ALA A 206 -5.61 4.69 26.44
CA ALA A 206 -6.90 5.31 26.12
C ALA A 206 -7.85 5.34 27.33
N LYS A 207 -7.78 4.33 28.21
CA LYS A 207 -8.50 4.25 29.49
C LYS A 207 -8.27 5.49 30.36
N ASP A 208 -7.03 5.96 30.49
CA ASP A 208 -6.70 7.11 31.34
C ASP A 208 -7.09 8.44 30.67
N ILE A 209 -7.05 8.52 29.34
CA ILE A 209 -7.65 9.65 28.61
C ILE A 209 -9.14 9.76 28.96
N GLY A 210 -9.85 8.63 28.97
CA GLY A 210 -11.24 8.55 29.41
C GLY A 210 -11.46 9.04 30.84
N ARG A 211 -10.62 8.59 31.78
CA ARG A 211 -10.70 9.00 33.19
C ARG A 211 -10.44 10.48 33.40
N TRP A 212 -9.44 11.04 32.73
CA TRP A 212 -9.15 12.48 32.78
C TRP A 212 -10.23 13.32 32.11
N ALA A 213 -10.80 12.87 31.01
CA ALA A 213 -11.94 13.53 30.39
C ALA A 213 -13.17 13.52 31.29
N ALA A 214 -13.48 12.39 31.92
CA ALA A 214 -14.56 12.30 32.90
C ALA A 214 -14.29 13.20 34.12
N GLU A 215 -13.06 13.28 34.62
CA GLU A 215 -12.70 14.19 35.72
C GLU A 215 -12.88 15.66 35.30
N ALA A 216 -12.46 16.01 34.09
CA ALA A 216 -12.65 17.36 33.54
C ALA A 216 -14.13 17.72 33.34
N LEU A 217 -14.97 16.78 32.91
CA LEU A 217 -16.42 17.01 32.77
C LEU A 217 -17.09 17.11 34.16
N LEU A 218 -16.86 16.14 35.04
CA LEU A 218 -17.61 16.03 36.29
C LEU A 218 -17.13 16.99 37.38
N ARG A 219 -15.82 17.26 37.45
CA ARG A 219 -15.18 17.96 38.57
C ARG A 219 -14.04 18.90 38.10
N PRO A 220 -14.26 19.79 37.12
CA PRO A 220 -13.20 20.62 36.55
C PRO A 220 -12.53 21.58 37.54
N ASP A 221 -13.25 22.00 38.59
CA ASP A 221 -12.75 23.03 39.52
C ASP A 221 -11.83 22.46 40.61
N GLY A 222 -12.04 21.21 41.04
CA GLY A 222 -11.29 20.61 42.15
C GLY A 222 -9.79 20.49 41.88
N PRO A 223 -9.38 19.86 40.76
CA PRO A 223 -7.98 19.77 40.36
C PRO A 223 -7.47 21.01 39.61
N GLY A 224 -8.31 22.05 39.42
CA GLY A 224 -7.94 23.24 38.65
C GLY A 224 -7.87 23.03 37.13
N LEU A 225 -8.71 22.14 36.58
CA LEU A 225 -8.77 21.83 35.16
C LEU A 225 -9.53 22.89 34.35
N ARG A 226 -10.42 23.65 35.01
CA ARG A 226 -11.23 24.68 34.35
C ARG A 226 -10.38 25.75 33.67
N ASN A 227 -10.62 25.93 32.38
CA ASN A 227 -9.95 26.87 31.48
C ASN A 227 -8.42 26.65 31.43
N THR A 228 -7.98 25.40 31.54
CA THR A 228 -6.57 25.04 31.47
C THR A 228 -6.30 23.98 30.40
N ALA A 229 -5.03 23.86 30.04
CA ALA A 229 -4.49 22.75 29.28
C ALA A 229 -3.56 21.91 30.15
N VAL A 230 -3.68 20.59 30.06
CA VAL A 230 -2.93 19.62 30.86
C VAL A 230 -2.42 18.47 30.01
N SER A 231 -1.14 18.13 30.18
CA SER A 231 -0.51 16.99 29.53
C SER A 231 -0.75 15.72 30.34
N ILE A 232 -1.20 14.66 29.67
CA ILE A 232 -1.60 13.40 30.32
C ILE A 232 -0.74 12.24 29.83
N ALA A 233 -0.17 11.51 30.78
CA ALA A 233 0.60 10.29 30.57
C ALA A 233 0.20 9.25 31.61
N SER A 234 0.39 7.99 31.25
CA SER A 234 0.09 6.81 32.06
C SER A 234 1.36 6.14 32.60
N ASP A 235 2.46 6.18 31.83
CA ASP A 235 3.73 5.56 32.17
C ASP A 235 4.89 6.23 31.41
N GLU A 236 6.14 5.91 31.74
CA GLU A 236 7.33 6.40 31.04
C GLU A 236 8.38 5.29 30.86
N LEU A 237 8.51 4.80 29.62
CA LEU A 237 9.20 3.54 29.33
C LEU A 237 10.08 3.66 28.08
N THR A 238 11.10 2.81 27.97
CA THR A 238 11.79 2.55 26.70
C THR A 238 11.06 1.48 25.88
N PHE A 239 11.41 1.36 24.60
CA PHE A 239 10.89 0.27 23.77
C PHE A 239 11.21 -1.11 24.37
N GLU A 240 12.41 -1.32 24.91
CA GLU A 240 12.84 -2.58 25.53
C GLU A 240 12.04 -2.91 26.79
N GLU A 241 11.66 -1.89 27.57
CA GLU A 241 10.82 -2.08 28.75
C GLU A 241 9.41 -2.50 28.34
N VAL A 242 8.84 -1.88 27.29
CA VAL A 242 7.56 -2.25 26.70
C VAL A 242 7.60 -3.69 26.15
N ASP A 243 8.64 -4.06 25.41
CA ASP A 243 8.81 -5.41 24.88
C ASP A 243 8.95 -6.45 26.00
N ARG A 244 9.78 -6.18 27.01
CA ARG A 244 9.96 -7.05 28.18
C ARG A 244 8.65 -7.25 28.94
N ILE A 245 7.94 -6.16 29.25
CA ILE A 245 6.64 -6.24 29.95
C ILE A 245 5.63 -7.04 29.12
N SER A 246 5.62 -6.86 27.80
CA SER A 246 4.75 -7.62 26.90
C SER A 246 5.07 -9.11 26.95
N ARG A 247 6.36 -9.49 26.92
CA ARG A 247 6.78 -10.91 27.04
C ARG A 247 6.38 -11.51 28.37
N GLU A 248 6.57 -10.78 29.46
CA GLU A 248 6.28 -11.27 30.82
C GLU A 248 4.78 -11.45 31.08
N GLU A 249 3.92 -10.52 30.62
CA GLU A 249 2.49 -10.58 30.90
C GLU A 249 1.67 -11.30 29.81
N THR A 250 2.16 -11.34 28.56
CA THR A 250 1.43 -11.94 27.42
C THR A 250 2.07 -13.20 26.86
N GLY A 251 3.33 -13.49 27.21
CA GLY A 251 4.13 -14.58 26.62
C GLY A 251 4.72 -14.27 25.25
N GLN A 252 4.40 -13.11 24.66
CA GLN A 252 4.82 -12.71 23.32
C GLN A 252 5.50 -11.32 23.34
N PRO A 253 6.45 -11.04 22.43
CA PRO A 253 7.00 -9.70 22.23
C PRO A 253 5.94 -8.70 21.81
N VAL A 254 6.28 -7.41 21.93
CA VAL A 254 5.43 -6.37 21.34
C VAL A 254 5.47 -6.49 19.81
N GLY A 255 4.30 -6.41 19.17
CA GLY A 255 4.19 -6.56 17.73
C GLY A 255 4.95 -5.47 16.98
N VAL A 256 5.84 -5.89 16.08
CA VAL A 256 6.65 -5.03 15.21
C VAL A 256 6.55 -5.55 13.77
N THR A 257 6.71 -4.67 12.80
CA THR A 257 6.91 -5.01 11.38
C THR A 257 8.39 -4.92 10.99
N TYR A 258 8.72 -5.28 9.75
CA TYR A 258 10.08 -5.21 9.22
C TYR A 258 10.64 -3.79 9.28
N GLY A 259 11.86 -3.65 9.84
CA GLY A 259 12.49 -2.34 10.07
C GLY A 259 12.70 -1.53 8.80
N TRP A 260 13.06 -2.19 7.69
CA TRP A 260 13.24 -1.54 6.39
C TRP A 260 11.90 -1.06 5.80
N LEU A 261 10.82 -1.83 5.94
CA LEU A 261 9.48 -1.47 5.49
C LEU A 261 8.97 -0.27 6.27
N ALA A 262 9.12 -0.28 7.60
CA ALA A 262 8.75 0.84 8.45
C ALA A 262 9.55 2.11 8.10
N ARG A 263 10.87 2.00 7.90
CA ARG A 263 11.71 3.12 7.45
C ARG A 263 11.24 3.67 6.11
N TRP A 264 10.86 2.82 5.16
CA TRP A 264 10.37 3.25 3.85
C TRP A 264 9.00 3.94 3.93
N ILE A 265 8.00 3.32 4.58
CA ILE A 265 6.64 3.89 4.74
C ILE A 265 6.71 5.25 5.45
N ILE A 266 7.46 5.30 6.57
CA ILE A 266 7.61 6.53 7.36
C ILE A 266 8.37 7.59 6.57
N TRP A 267 9.36 7.23 5.75
CA TRP A 267 10.06 8.18 4.88
C TRP A 267 9.18 8.72 3.74
N ALA A 268 8.35 7.85 3.13
CA ALA A 268 7.51 8.18 1.98
C ALA A 268 6.31 9.07 2.34
N ILE A 269 5.72 8.88 3.53
CA ILE A 269 4.55 9.63 3.99
C ILE A 269 5.01 10.84 4.82
N THR A 270 4.85 12.05 4.29
CA THR A 270 5.33 13.29 4.93
C THR A 270 4.82 13.48 6.36
N ASP A 271 3.55 13.19 6.62
CA ASP A 271 2.98 13.34 7.97
C ASP A 271 3.60 12.35 8.96
N LEU A 272 3.82 11.09 8.56
CA LEU A 272 4.53 10.13 9.40
C LEU A 272 5.99 10.54 9.61
N ARG A 273 6.70 10.94 8.55
CA ARG A 273 8.09 11.38 8.61
C ARG A 273 8.27 12.50 9.62
N THR A 274 7.44 13.54 9.53
CA THR A 274 7.51 14.72 10.40
C THR A 274 7.05 14.40 11.82
N MET A 275 6.05 13.54 12.00
CA MET A 275 5.59 13.09 13.32
C MET A 275 6.70 12.32 14.06
N PHE A 276 7.29 11.29 13.46
CA PHE A 276 8.36 10.51 14.10
C PHE A 276 9.61 11.36 14.35
N ALA A 277 9.98 12.26 13.43
CA ALA A 277 11.10 13.17 13.64
C ALA A 277 10.85 14.11 14.84
N PHE A 278 9.66 14.74 14.91
CA PHE A 278 9.34 15.67 15.97
C PHE A 278 9.29 14.99 17.34
N ILE A 279 8.69 13.81 17.42
CA ILE A 279 8.64 13.04 18.66
C ILE A 279 10.04 12.58 19.05
N ASN A 280 10.91 12.18 18.11
CA ASN A 280 12.29 11.82 18.44
C ASN A 280 13.05 13.01 19.06
N GLU A 281 12.97 14.18 18.42
CA GLU A 281 13.66 15.41 18.81
C GLU A 281 13.18 16.01 20.13
N ARG A 282 11.91 15.77 20.50
CA ARG A 282 11.27 16.41 21.65
C ARG A 282 10.61 15.40 22.58
N ASP A 283 11.00 15.45 23.84
CA ASP A 283 10.35 14.65 24.87
C ASP A 283 8.99 15.23 25.26
N TYR A 284 8.07 14.35 25.60
CA TYR A 284 6.82 14.74 26.24
C TYR A 284 7.07 15.28 27.65
N GLY A 285 6.17 16.11 28.16
CA GLY A 285 6.36 16.82 29.44
C GLY A 285 5.17 16.74 30.39
N ALA A 286 4.50 15.59 30.48
CA ALA A 286 3.44 15.38 31.47
C ALA A 286 4.02 15.18 32.89
N ASP A 287 3.39 15.80 33.89
CA ASP A 287 3.79 15.67 35.29
C ASP A 287 3.09 14.47 35.94
N LEU A 288 3.70 13.29 35.84
CA LEU A 288 3.15 12.04 36.39
C LEU A 288 2.86 12.11 37.90
N GLU A 289 3.67 12.85 38.67
CA GLU A 289 3.47 13.01 40.11
C GLU A 289 2.22 13.84 40.41
N TRP A 290 2.03 14.93 39.66
CA TRP A 290 0.82 15.74 39.76
C TRP A 290 -0.41 14.97 39.28
N LEU A 291 -0.30 14.23 38.16
CA LEU A 291 -1.40 13.44 37.62
C LEU A 291 -1.90 12.41 38.66
N ALA A 292 -0.97 11.71 39.32
CA ALA A 292 -1.28 10.69 40.33
C ALA A 292 -2.01 11.22 41.57
N LYS A 293 -1.96 12.52 41.85
CA LYS A 293 -2.72 13.14 42.96
C LYS A 293 -4.22 13.22 42.68
N THR A 294 -4.62 13.13 41.41
CA THR A 294 -6.02 13.26 40.99
C THR A 294 -6.55 11.97 40.37
N VAL A 295 -5.87 11.47 39.34
CA VAL A 295 -6.21 10.23 38.64
C VAL A 295 -4.97 9.36 38.62
N GLU A 296 -4.95 8.30 39.43
CA GLU A 296 -3.83 7.35 39.49
C GLU A 296 -3.56 6.75 38.10
N PRO A 297 -2.36 6.97 37.51
CA PRO A 297 -1.99 6.48 36.18
C PRO A 297 -2.01 4.96 36.11
N THR A 298 -2.58 4.41 35.03
CA THR A 298 -2.55 2.97 34.75
C THR A 298 -1.22 2.63 34.07
N THR A 299 -0.31 1.94 34.77
CA THR A 299 0.98 1.57 34.16
C THR A 299 0.79 0.67 32.94
N PHE A 300 1.76 0.64 32.02
CA PHE A 300 1.70 -0.21 30.83
C PHE A 300 1.53 -1.69 31.21
N ARG A 301 2.21 -2.14 32.28
CA ARG A 301 2.07 -3.50 32.82
C ARG A 301 0.66 -3.79 33.32
N GLN A 302 0.06 -2.86 34.06
CA GLN A 302 -1.32 -3.03 34.53
C GLN A 302 -2.27 -3.08 33.33
N TRP A 303 -2.13 -2.16 32.38
CA TRP A 303 -2.97 -2.09 31.20
C TRP A 303 -2.88 -3.34 30.33
N ILE A 304 -1.68 -3.84 30.02
CA ILE A 304 -1.54 -5.04 29.17
C ILE A 304 -2.12 -6.27 29.88
N LYS A 305 -1.92 -6.39 31.19
CA LYS A 305 -2.46 -7.48 32.01
C LYS A 305 -3.98 -7.45 32.09
N GLU A 306 -4.57 -6.28 32.29
CA GLU A 306 -6.01 -6.08 32.27
C GLU A 306 -6.59 -6.35 30.88
N THR A 307 -5.95 -5.85 29.83
CA THR A 307 -6.40 -6.01 28.44
C THR A 307 -6.35 -7.48 28.01
N VAL A 308 -5.34 -8.24 28.42
CA VAL A 308 -5.29 -9.70 28.22
C VAL A 308 -6.44 -10.37 28.99
N LYS A 309 -6.64 -10.04 30.26
CA LYS A 309 -7.74 -10.59 31.08
C LYS A 309 -9.13 -10.26 30.53
N ASP A 310 -9.32 -9.06 29.99
CA ASP A 310 -10.60 -8.60 29.46
C ASP A 310 -10.86 -9.14 28.04
N ARG A 311 -9.82 -9.32 27.22
CA ARG A 311 -9.90 -10.14 25.98
C ARG A 311 -10.27 -11.60 26.28
N VAL A 312 -9.82 -12.14 27.42
CA VAL A 312 -10.24 -13.46 27.93
C VAL A 312 -11.68 -13.46 28.47
N ARG A 313 -12.22 -12.33 28.95
CA ARG A 313 -13.60 -12.20 29.48
C ARG A 313 -14.66 -11.81 28.44
N ALA A 314 -14.27 -11.26 27.29
CA ALA A 314 -15.19 -10.81 26.24
C ALA A 314 -15.61 -11.91 25.25
N GLY A 315 -15.17 -13.16 25.45
CA GLY A 315 -15.76 -14.36 24.84
C GLY A 315 -16.84 -14.99 25.75
N PRO A 316 -17.71 -15.89 25.25
CA PRO A 316 -18.76 -16.51 26.06
C PRO A 316 -18.13 -17.40 27.16
N PRO A 317 -18.87 -17.70 28.25
CA PRO A 317 -18.28 -17.99 29.55
C PRO A 317 -17.55 -19.33 29.61
N VAL A 318 -16.28 -19.32 30.02
CA VAL A 318 -15.60 -20.51 30.56
C VAL A 318 -15.53 -20.38 32.07
N SER A 319 -16.59 -20.81 32.77
CA SER A 319 -16.47 -21.13 34.19
C SER A 319 -16.16 -22.61 34.36
N LEU A 320 -15.06 -22.91 35.05
CA LEU A 320 -14.87 -24.15 35.81
C LEU A 320 -15.17 -25.45 35.05
N LEU A 321 -14.50 -25.70 33.92
CA LEU A 321 -14.30 -27.05 33.42
C LEU A 321 -12.86 -27.48 33.71
N LYS A 322 -12.73 -28.54 34.51
CA LYS A 322 -11.48 -29.28 34.67
C LYS A 322 -10.86 -29.52 33.30
N ARG A 323 -9.53 -29.38 33.18
CA ARG A 323 -8.72 -29.93 32.06
C ARG A 323 -9.27 -31.31 31.69
N ALA A 324 -10.05 -31.39 30.61
CA ALA A 324 -10.52 -32.65 30.08
C ALA A 324 -9.40 -33.19 29.19
N THR A 325 -8.66 -34.17 29.70
CA THR A 325 -7.74 -34.97 28.89
C THR A 325 -8.49 -35.54 27.70
N CYS A 326 -7.99 -35.37 26.46
CA CYS A 326 -8.50 -36.10 25.28
C CYS A 326 -8.69 -37.58 25.71
N GLY A 327 -9.89 -38.14 25.54
CA GLY A 327 -10.26 -39.46 26.05
C GLY A 327 -9.34 -40.60 25.57
N PRO A 328 -9.58 -41.87 25.92
CA PRO A 328 -8.58 -42.94 25.81
C PRO A 328 -7.98 -43.26 24.42
N LYS A 329 -8.37 -42.60 23.33
CA LYS A 329 -7.67 -42.61 22.03
C LYS A 329 -7.90 -41.34 21.19
N PRO A 330 -7.01 -40.33 21.23
CA PRO A 330 -6.68 -39.52 20.06
C PRO A 330 -5.58 -40.23 19.24
N VAL A 331 -5.69 -40.26 17.91
CA VAL A 331 -4.68 -40.93 17.05
C VAL A 331 -3.52 -39.99 16.71
N ILE A 332 -3.74 -38.66 16.65
CA ILE A 332 -2.69 -37.64 16.48
C ILE A 332 -3.04 -36.43 17.36
N ASP A 333 -2.04 -35.88 18.07
CA ASP A 333 -2.16 -34.63 18.81
C ASP A 333 -1.99 -33.46 17.83
N CYS A 334 -3.07 -32.72 17.59
CA CYS A 334 -3.09 -31.60 16.66
C CYS A 334 -2.81 -30.24 17.31
N GLU A 335 -2.60 -30.19 18.64
CA GLU A 335 -2.24 -28.96 19.31
C GLU A 335 -0.92 -28.40 18.79
N GLN A 336 0.01 -29.27 18.38
CA GLN A 336 1.29 -28.90 17.79
C GLN A 336 1.19 -28.24 16.40
N PHE A 337 0.02 -28.31 15.75
CA PHE A 337 -0.26 -27.70 14.44
C PHE A 337 -1.27 -26.55 14.53
N SER A 338 -1.70 -26.21 15.75
CA SER A 338 -2.52 -25.01 15.97
C SER A 338 -1.59 -23.80 16.01
N ASP A 339 -1.82 -22.83 15.14
CA ASP A 339 -1.15 -21.53 15.22
C ASP A 339 -1.43 -20.94 16.59
N THR A 340 -0.47 -21.05 17.50
CA THR A 340 -0.58 -20.46 18.83
C THR A 340 -0.80 -18.95 18.70
N GLY A 341 -2.04 -18.47 18.86
CA GLY A 341 -2.31 -17.09 19.27
C GLY A 341 -3.58 -16.36 18.84
N SER A 342 -4.43 -16.85 17.93
CA SER A 342 -5.54 -16.04 17.39
C SER A 342 -6.95 -16.40 17.88
N ASP A 343 -7.21 -17.62 18.33
CA ASP A 343 -8.47 -17.96 19.00
C ASP A 343 -8.21 -18.67 20.33
N GLY A 344 -8.68 -18.10 21.44
CA GLY A 344 -8.62 -18.75 22.75
C GLY A 344 -9.59 -19.93 22.88
N SER A 345 -10.01 -20.55 21.78
CA SER A 345 -11.04 -21.58 21.72
C SER A 345 -10.45 -22.93 21.33
N GLU A 346 -10.42 -23.80 22.35
CA GLU A 346 -10.45 -25.27 22.27
C GLU A 346 -9.11 -26.01 22.38
N HIS A 347 -9.11 -27.03 23.25
CA HIS A 347 -8.26 -28.20 23.07
C HIS A 347 -8.71 -28.90 21.78
N LEU A 348 -8.01 -28.65 20.67
CA LEU A 348 -8.36 -29.15 19.34
C LEU A 348 -7.85 -30.59 19.15
N CYS A 349 -8.52 -31.59 19.75
CA CYS A 349 -8.22 -32.99 19.43
C CYS A 349 -8.66 -33.27 17.97
N CYS A 350 -7.78 -33.70 17.06
CA CYS A 350 -8.19 -34.15 15.72
C CYS A 350 -8.82 -35.54 15.74
N ARG A 351 -9.67 -35.83 14.75
CA ARG A 351 -10.13 -37.20 14.46
C ARG A 351 -9.91 -37.53 12.99
N GLU A 352 -9.60 -38.80 12.76
CA GLU A 352 -9.56 -39.39 11.42
C GLU A 352 -10.90 -39.15 10.70
N TYR A 353 -10.82 -38.74 9.44
CA TYR A 353 -11.99 -38.57 8.61
C TYR A 353 -12.45 -39.92 8.04
N LEU A 354 -13.37 -40.57 8.74
CA LEU A 354 -13.95 -41.85 8.32
C LEU A 354 -15.18 -41.64 7.41
N LYS A 355 -14.95 -41.38 6.12
CA LYS A 355 -15.99 -41.49 5.07
C LYS A 355 -15.41 -42.18 3.84
N GLY A 356 -15.50 -43.50 3.79
CA GLY A 356 -15.50 -44.37 2.59
C GLY A 356 -14.25 -44.41 1.68
N SER A 357 -13.42 -43.38 1.64
CA SER A 357 -12.37 -43.20 0.63
C SER A 357 -10.97 -42.95 1.21
N TYR A 358 -10.85 -42.54 2.48
CA TYR A 358 -9.58 -42.32 3.17
C TYR A 358 -9.61 -42.96 4.57
N PRO A 359 -8.48 -43.45 5.10
CA PRO A 359 -7.14 -43.38 4.51
C PRO A 359 -6.99 -44.26 3.26
N ARG A 360 -6.16 -43.82 2.32
CA ARG A 360 -5.94 -44.50 1.03
C ARG A 360 -4.45 -44.62 0.72
N THR A 361 -4.12 -45.63 -0.08
CA THR A 361 -2.80 -45.74 -0.68
C THR A 361 -2.78 -45.08 -2.05
N ILE A 362 -1.97 -44.03 -2.22
CA ILE A 362 -1.74 -43.32 -3.48
C ILE A 362 -0.24 -43.45 -3.80
N GLY A 363 0.13 -43.93 -4.99
CA GLY A 363 1.53 -44.21 -5.34
C GLY A 363 2.22 -45.32 -4.51
N GLY A 364 1.52 -45.92 -3.53
CA GLY A 364 2.15 -46.80 -2.52
C GLY A 364 2.42 -46.11 -1.19
N ARG A 365 2.04 -44.83 -1.05
CA ARG A 365 2.08 -44.05 0.20
C ARG A 365 0.75 -44.00 0.88
N LYS A 366 0.77 -44.05 2.21
CA LYS A 366 -0.42 -43.87 3.03
C LYS A 366 -0.74 -42.39 3.09
N VAL A 367 -1.93 -42.03 2.62
CA VAL A 367 -2.48 -40.70 2.74
C VAL A 367 -3.64 -40.78 3.74
N ASP A 368 -3.46 -40.12 4.87
CA ASP A 368 -4.47 -40.00 5.92
C ASP A 368 -5.05 -38.59 5.90
N LEU A 369 -6.37 -38.48 6.11
CA LEU A 369 -7.07 -37.21 6.22
C LEU A 369 -7.60 -37.02 7.64
N TYR A 370 -7.28 -35.90 8.25
CA TYR A 370 -7.72 -35.52 9.59
C TYR A 370 -8.52 -34.22 9.57
N ARG A 371 -9.45 -34.11 10.52
CA ARG A 371 -10.26 -32.90 10.74
C ARG A 371 -10.31 -32.53 12.21
N TYR A 372 -10.53 -31.25 12.50
CA TYR A 372 -10.90 -30.80 13.84
C TYR A 372 -12.31 -31.27 14.22
N THR A 373 -12.57 -31.51 15.50
CA THR A 373 -13.81 -32.14 15.99
C THR A 373 -15.00 -31.20 16.17
N GLU A 374 -14.79 -29.88 16.19
CA GLU A 374 -15.81 -28.88 16.49
C GLU A 374 -16.20 -28.11 15.21
N GLY A 375 -17.50 -27.86 15.00
CA GLY A 375 -18.01 -27.07 13.86
C GLY A 375 -18.17 -27.80 12.51
N TRP A 376 -17.71 -29.06 12.38
CA TRP A 376 -17.66 -29.76 11.09
C TRP A 376 -18.94 -30.54 10.75
N ASN A 377 -19.54 -30.31 9.58
CA ASN A 377 -20.73 -31.04 9.10
C ASN A 377 -20.38 -32.06 7.97
N PRO A 378 -20.35 -33.38 8.25
CA PRO A 378 -19.96 -34.41 7.27
C PRO A 378 -20.92 -34.63 6.10
N ASN A 379 -22.09 -34.01 6.15
CA ASN A 379 -23.13 -34.14 5.13
C ASN A 379 -23.28 -32.88 4.28
N ASP A 380 -22.42 -31.89 4.49
CA ASP A 380 -22.34 -30.72 3.62
C ASP A 380 -21.81 -31.12 2.23
N GLN A 381 -22.47 -30.65 1.17
CA GLN A 381 -22.12 -30.99 -0.21
C GLN A 381 -20.84 -30.30 -0.65
N ASP A 382 -20.59 -29.07 -0.17
CA ASP A 382 -19.37 -28.34 -0.46
C ASP A 382 -18.18 -29.09 0.14
N THR A 383 -18.31 -29.54 1.38
CA THR A 383 -17.33 -30.43 2.04
C THR A 383 -16.98 -31.68 1.21
N ILE A 384 -17.93 -32.28 0.50
CA ILE A 384 -17.68 -33.46 -0.34
C ILE A 384 -16.94 -33.09 -1.62
N ALA A 385 -17.25 -31.95 -2.23
CA ALA A 385 -16.62 -31.48 -3.46
C ALA A 385 -15.13 -31.13 -3.24
N HIS A 386 -14.79 -30.36 -2.20
CA HIS A 386 -13.39 -30.01 -1.88
C HIS A 386 -12.53 -31.27 -1.66
N LEU A 387 -13.07 -32.28 -0.97
CA LEU A 387 -12.38 -33.54 -0.71
C LEU A 387 -12.10 -34.35 -1.97
N ALA A 388 -12.99 -34.29 -2.96
CA ALA A 388 -12.75 -34.95 -4.25
C ALA A 388 -11.58 -34.29 -4.98
N LEU A 389 -11.55 -32.95 -5.05
CA LEU A 389 -10.48 -32.19 -5.70
C LEU A 389 -9.12 -32.41 -5.05
N ILE A 390 -9.05 -32.42 -3.71
CA ILE A 390 -7.81 -32.75 -2.98
C ILE A 390 -7.34 -34.17 -3.31
N GLY A 391 -8.28 -35.12 -3.34
CA GLY A 391 -7.96 -36.50 -3.71
C GLY A 391 -7.41 -36.61 -5.13
N ASP A 392 -8.06 -35.95 -6.08
CA ASP A 392 -7.64 -35.91 -7.48
C ASP A 392 -6.26 -35.23 -7.62
N ALA A 393 -6.01 -34.17 -6.85
CA ALA A 393 -4.71 -33.48 -6.81
C ALA A 393 -3.59 -34.41 -6.35
N LEU A 394 -3.76 -35.05 -5.19
CA LEU A 394 -2.78 -35.98 -4.62
C LEU A 394 -2.57 -37.20 -5.50
N GLU A 395 -3.63 -37.75 -6.12
CA GLU A 395 -3.52 -38.85 -7.09
C GLU A 395 -2.68 -38.46 -8.32
N LYS A 396 -2.73 -37.20 -8.73
CA LYS A 396 -1.96 -36.69 -9.87
C LYS A 396 -0.49 -36.47 -9.52
N VAL A 397 -0.19 -35.85 -8.38
CA VAL A 397 1.17 -35.35 -8.09
C VAL A 397 2.07 -36.34 -7.35
N ILE A 398 1.52 -37.15 -6.43
CA ILE A 398 2.33 -38.08 -5.60
C ILE A 398 3.16 -39.05 -6.45
N PRO A 399 2.63 -39.71 -7.51
CA PRO A 399 3.43 -40.61 -8.33
C PRO A 399 4.64 -39.92 -8.98
N SER A 400 4.48 -38.65 -9.39
CA SER A 400 5.56 -37.85 -9.97
C SER A 400 6.58 -37.45 -8.90
N TYR A 401 6.14 -37.00 -7.73
CA TYR A 401 7.02 -36.64 -6.62
C TYR A 401 7.82 -37.81 -6.06
N GLU A 402 7.26 -39.02 -6.05
CA GLU A 402 8.01 -40.23 -5.69
C GLU A 402 9.09 -40.59 -6.70
N SER A 403 8.90 -40.23 -7.98
CA SER A 403 9.90 -40.51 -9.01
C SER A 403 11.22 -39.79 -8.75
N PHE A 404 11.20 -38.71 -7.97
CA PHE A 404 12.39 -37.98 -7.49
C PHE A 404 13.18 -38.72 -6.40
N GLY A 405 12.77 -39.95 -6.03
CA GLY A 405 13.48 -40.79 -5.06
C GLY A 405 13.04 -40.60 -3.60
N VAL A 406 12.03 -39.76 -3.36
CA VAL A 406 11.52 -39.43 -2.04
C VAL A 406 10.34 -40.34 -1.67
N LYS A 407 10.28 -40.76 -0.42
CA LYS A 407 9.22 -41.63 0.09
C LYS A 407 8.66 -41.08 1.39
N PHE A 408 7.47 -40.50 1.34
CA PHE A 408 6.78 -40.00 2.52
C PHE A 408 5.32 -40.46 2.55
N ASP A 409 4.87 -40.95 3.70
CA ASP A 409 3.43 -40.97 3.99
C ASP A 409 2.96 -39.52 4.22
N MET A 410 1.69 -39.22 4.01
CA MET A 410 1.17 -37.86 4.12
C MET A 410 -0.08 -37.83 5.00
N VAL A 411 -0.15 -36.81 5.85
CA VAL A 411 -1.31 -36.45 6.65
C VAL A 411 -1.77 -35.08 6.23
N VAL A 412 -2.99 -34.98 5.71
CA VAL A 412 -3.62 -33.69 5.41
C VAL A 412 -4.61 -33.33 6.51
N ILE A 413 -4.47 -32.15 7.10
CA ILE A 413 -5.28 -31.68 8.24
C ILE A 413 -6.15 -30.51 7.82
N PHE A 414 -7.47 -30.66 7.92
CA PHE A 414 -8.44 -29.60 7.60
C PHE A 414 -8.76 -28.72 8.79
N SER A 415 -8.80 -27.40 8.58
CA SER A 415 -9.32 -26.42 9.53
C SER A 415 -10.84 -26.54 9.77
N LYS A 416 -11.37 -25.82 10.76
CA LYS A 416 -12.81 -25.81 11.10
C LYS A 416 -13.69 -25.38 9.92
N THR A 417 -13.17 -24.52 9.04
CA THR A 417 -13.76 -24.08 7.78
C THR A 417 -12.92 -24.61 6.61
N LEU A 418 -13.59 -25.09 5.57
CA LEU A 418 -12.91 -25.53 4.35
C LEU A 418 -12.60 -24.31 3.48
N PRO A 419 -11.45 -24.33 2.77
CA PRO A 419 -11.09 -23.31 1.79
C PRO A 419 -12.14 -23.26 0.69
N LYS A 420 -12.17 -22.18 -0.08
CA LYS A 420 -12.96 -22.15 -1.31
C LYS A 420 -12.33 -23.06 -2.38
N VAL A 421 -13.16 -23.50 -3.34
CA VAL A 421 -12.73 -24.33 -4.48
C VAL A 421 -11.68 -23.62 -5.33
N ASP A 422 -11.76 -22.30 -5.42
CA ASP A 422 -10.81 -21.44 -6.12
C ASP A 422 -9.46 -21.30 -5.40
N GLY A 423 -9.25 -22.02 -4.27
CA GLY A 423 -8.01 -22.10 -3.51
C GLY A 423 -7.54 -20.81 -2.84
N SER A 424 -8.32 -19.72 -2.93
CA SER A 424 -8.06 -18.38 -2.36
C SER A 424 -7.95 -18.31 -0.83
N ASP A 425 -7.81 -19.44 -0.14
CA ASP A 425 -7.96 -19.59 1.29
C ASP A 425 -7.25 -20.86 1.78
N VAL A 426 -6.10 -21.24 1.21
CA VAL A 426 -5.32 -22.41 1.68
C VAL A 426 -3.96 -21.93 2.19
N TYR A 427 -3.48 -22.52 3.29
CA TYR A 427 -2.16 -22.24 3.86
C TYR A 427 -1.60 -23.55 4.42
N GLY A 428 -0.51 -24.06 3.85
CA GLY A 428 0.22 -25.20 4.38
C GLY A 428 1.16 -24.78 5.51
N TYR A 429 1.32 -25.68 6.48
CA TYR A 429 2.30 -25.54 7.55
C TYR A 429 3.09 -26.84 7.61
N GLU A 430 4.40 -26.76 7.44
CA GLU A 430 5.31 -27.88 7.63
C GLU A 430 5.73 -27.98 9.11
N SER A 431 5.76 -29.20 9.63
CA SER A 431 6.13 -29.42 11.03
C SER A 431 7.63 -29.20 11.25
N GLU A 432 8.01 -28.25 12.12
CA GLU A 432 9.39 -27.90 12.50
C GLU A 432 10.17 -29.01 13.28
N LYS A 433 10.04 -30.30 12.95
CA LYS A 433 10.79 -31.37 13.64
C LYS A 433 11.37 -32.43 12.71
N THR A 434 12.58 -32.13 12.24
CA THR A 434 13.76 -32.99 12.10
C THR A 434 13.59 -34.49 12.41
N ASP A 435 14.02 -35.30 11.44
CA ASP A 435 14.26 -36.76 11.40
C ASP A 435 13.22 -37.57 10.62
N LEU A 436 13.13 -37.38 9.29
CA LEU A 436 12.42 -38.29 8.36
C LEU A 436 11.03 -38.70 8.88
N THR A 437 10.28 -37.79 9.50
CA THR A 437 9.07 -38.15 10.24
C THR A 437 7.92 -38.33 9.27
N THR A 438 7.90 -39.43 8.53
CA THR A 438 6.66 -39.95 7.97
C THR A 438 5.62 -40.05 9.10
N PRO A 439 4.44 -39.45 8.95
CA PRO A 439 3.94 -38.78 7.74
C PRO A 439 4.30 -37.27 7.64
N CYS A 440 4.54 -36.76 6.42
CA CYS A 440 4.57 -35.32 6.11
C CYS A 440 3.20 -34.71 6.40
N TYR A 441 3.16 -33.50 6.95
CA TYR A 441 1.91 -32.85 7.32
C TYR A 441 1.63 -31.67 6.38
N VAL A 442 0.47 -31.70 5.73
CA VAL A 442 -0.07 -30.56 4.97
C VAL A 442 -1.30 -30.06 5.68
N ARG A 443 -1.30 -28.78 6.06
CA ARG A 443 -2.48 -28.14 6.65
C ARG A 443 -3.27 -27.43 5.56
N VAL A 444 -4.59 -27.49 5.66
CA VAL A 444 -5.50 -26.83 4.72
C VAL A 444 -6.46 -25.99 5.54
N GLN A 445 -6.26 -24.67 5.52
CA GLN A 445 -7.02 -23.70 6.32
C GLN A 445 -7.33 -22.41 5.56
N ASN A 446 -8.50 -21.82 5.83
CA ASN A 446 -8.84 -20.47 5.36
C ASN A 446 -7.87 -19.44 5.90
N THR A 447 -7.61 -18.39 5.11
CA THR A 447 -6.76 -17.31 5.58
C THR A 447 -7.32 -16.65 6.83
N VAL A 448 -6.45 -16.41 7.80
CA VAL A 448 -6.76 -15.60 8.97
C VAL A 448 -6.81 -14.14 8.52
N PRO A 449 -7.77 -13.32 8.99
CA PRO A 449 -7.82 -11.90 8.64
C PRO A 449 -6.46 -11.20 8.88
N GLY A 450 -5.81 -10.78 7.80
CA GLY A 450 -4.51 -10.10 7.84
C GLY A 450 -3.31 -10.87 7.29
N ASN A 451 -3.47 -12.13 6.86
CA ASN A 451 -2.55 -12.75 5.90
C ASN A 451 -3.15 -12.62 4.50
N PRO A 452 -2.39 -12.17 3.48
CA PRO A 452 -2.87 -12.25 2.11
C PRO A 452 -3.08 -13.74 1.78
N PRO A 453 -4.19 -14.11 1.14
CA PRO A 453 -4.28 -15.44 0.55
C PRO A 453 -3.18 -15.62 -0.49
N ASP A 454 -2.80 -16.87 -0.73
CA ASP A 454 -2.14 -17.25 -1.98
C ASP A 454 -3.14 -16.99 -3.10
N VAL A 455 -3.25 -15.72 -3.46
CA VAL A 455 -4.15 -15.23 -4.50
C VAL A 455 -3.79 -15.93 -5.80
N GLY A 456 -4.77 -16.60 -6.40
CA GLY A 456 -4.70 -17.13 -7.77
C GLY A 456 -4.56 -18.64 -7.94
N LEU A 457 -4.25 -19.41 -6.89
CA LEU A 457 -4.10 -20.87 -7.04
C LEU A 457 -5.40 -21.61 -6.78
N SER A 458 -5.78 -22.55 -7.65
CA SER A 458 -6.87 -23.50 -7.36
C SER A 458 -6.53 -24.36 -6.13
N LEU A 459 -7.55 -24.98 -5.51
CA LEU A 459 -7.30 -25.91 -4.40
C LEU A 459 -6.34 -27.04 -4.80
N GLU A 460 -6.45 -27.57 -6.02
CA GLU A 460 -5.55 -28.60 -6.54
C GLU A 460 -4.12 -28.10 -6.71
N GLN A 461 -3.94 -26.89 -7.23
CA GLN A 461 -2.63 -26.25 -7.34
C GLN A 461 -2.00 -26.05 -5.97
N THR A 462 -2.76 -25.57 -4.99
CA THR A 462 -2.21 -25.33 -3.66
C THR A 462 -1.82 -26.66 -3.01
N ILE A 463 -2.64 -27.70 -3.13
CA ILE A 463 -2.29 -29.03 -2.64
C ILE A 463 -1.04 -29.58 -3.35
N ALA A 464 -0.88 -29.33 -4.65
CA ALA A 464 0.32 -29.70 -5.38
C ALA A 464 1.57 -28.94 -4.88
N HIS A 465 1.44 -27.62 -4.68
CA HIS A 465 2.49 -26.74 -4.16
C HIS A 465 2.99 -27.22 -2.79
N GLU A 466 2.08 -27.38 -1.84
CA GLU A 466 2.40 -27.81 -0.47
C GLU A 466 2.93 -29.25 -0.41
N ALA A 467 2.43 -30.13 -1.29
CA ALA A 467 2.95 -31.48 -1.41
C ALA A 467 4.38 -31.51 -1.99
N TYR A 468 4.82 -30.48 -2.72
CA TYR A 468 6.20 -30.37 -3.19
C TYR A 468 7.16 -29.96 -2.07
N HIS A 469 6.76 -29.12 -1.11
CA HIS A 469 7.61 -28.83 0.06
C HIS A 469 7.93 -30.11 0.86
N CYS A 470 6.99 -31.07 0.93
CA CYS A 470 7.30 -32.42 1.47
C CYS A 470 8.43 -33.15 0.71
N VAL A 471 8.58 -32.92 -0.60
CA VAL A 471 9.69 -33.45 -1.41
C VAL A 471 10.99 -32.76 -1.05
N GLU A 472 10.96 -31.44 -0.87
CA GLU A 472 12.12 -30.63 -0.51
C GLU A 472 12.63 -31.01 0.88
N ASP A 473 11.74 -31.10 1.87
CA ASP A 473 12.05 -31.47 3.25
C ASP A 473 12.61 -32.89 3.32
N ALA A 474 11.94 -33.88 2.73
CA ALA A 474 12.38 -35.26 2.82
C ALA A 474 13.67 -35.57 2.03
N ASN A 475 14.04 -34.73 1.05
CA ASN A 475 15.36 -34.81 0.41
C ASN A 475 16.44 -34.13 1.24
N ARG A 476 16.13 -33.02 1.91
CA ARG A 476 17.08 -32.25 2.73
C ARG A 476 17.38 -32.96 4.05
N LYS A 477 18.67 -32.97 4.43
CA LYS A 477 19.15 -33.58 5.68
C LYS A 477 19.07 -32.61 6.88
N ALA A 478 18.38 -31.49 6.70
CA ALA A 478 18.23 -30.36 7.62
C ALA A 478 16.92 -29.64 7.29
N ASP A 479 16.42 -28.84 8.22
CA ASP A 479 15.18 -28.05 8.04
C ASP A 479 15.24 -27.17 6.79
N LEU A 480 14.09 -26.97 6.15
CA LEU A 480 13.98 -26.01 5.05
C LEU A 480 14.35 -24.60 5.53
N PRO A 481 15.16 -23.86 4.76
CA PRO A 481 15.53 -22.49 5.10
C PRO A 481 14.36 -21.54 4.85
N SER A 482 14.37 -20.38 5.50
CA SER A 482 13.38 -19.32 5.25
C SER A 482 13.41 -18.84 3.78
N ALA A 483 12.23 -18.57 3.24
CA ALA A 483 12.01 -18.01 1.92
C ALA A 483 12.64 -16.61 1.69
N ASP A 484 13.05 -15.89 2.74
CA ASP A 484 13.59 -14.51 2.65
C ASP A 484 14.67 -14.33 1.55
N TYR A 485 15.66 -15.23 1.52
CA TYR A 485 16.75 -15.22 0.53
C TYR A 485 16.75 -16.44 -0.40
N ASN A 486 15.89 -17.42 -0.10
CA ASN A 486 15.82 -18.72 -0.78
C ASN A 486 14.55 -18.88 -1.63
N GLY A 487 13.63 -17.92 -1.56
CA GLY A 487 12.31 -18.01 -2.19
C GLY A 487 12.35 -18.24 -3.70
N TRP A 488 13.44 -17.89 -4.39
CA TRP A 488 13.55 -18.10 -5.84
C TRP A 488 13.60 -19.59 -6.23
N TRP A 489 14.17 -20.44 -5.35
CA TRP A 489 14.22 -21.89 -5.55
C TRP A 489 13.23 -22.63 -4.65
N LEU A 490 12.94 -22.12 -3.45
CA LEU A 490 12.00 -22.74 -2.50
C LEU A 490 10.56 -22.57 -3.00
N GLU A 491 10.03 -21.35 -2.90
CA GLU A 491 8.67 -21.02 -3.35
C GLU A 491 8.54 -21.08 -4.89
N GLY A 492 9.58 -20.63 -5.60
CA GLY A 492 9.56 -20.57 -7.07
C GLY A 492 9.48 -21.94 -7.74
N ALA A 493 10.13 -22.98 -7.17
CA ALA A 493 10.07 -24.33 -7.74
C ALA A 493 8.79 -25.07 -7.31
N ALA A 494 8.36 -24.94 -6.05
CA ALA A 494 7.09 -25.47 -5.57
C ALA A 494 5.92 -24.96 -6.43
N GLU A 495 5.93 -23.66 -6.72
CA GLU A 495 4.96 -23.04 -7.60
C GLU A 495 5.04 -23.57 -9.04
N PHE A 496 6.24 -23.76 -9.59
CA PHE A 496 6.39 -24.35 -10.91
C PHE A 496 5.78 -25.74 -11.01
N TYR A 497 6.05 -26.65 -10.06
CA TYR A 497 5.48 -27.99 -10.11
C TYR A 497 3.96 -27.95 -9.99
N ALA A 498 3.42 -27.11 -9.12
CA ALA A 498 1.98 -26.92 -9.00
C ALA A 498 1.35 -26.45 -10.32
N MET A 499 1.90 -25.41 -10.93
CA MET A 499 1.45 -24.87 -12.21
C MET A 499 1.62 -25.87 -13.37
N ASP A 500 2.65 -26.71 -13.34
CA ASP A 500 2.90 -27.65 -14.43
C ASP A 500 1.91 -28.84 -14.39
N PHE A 501 1.54 -29.31 -13.19
CA PHE A 501 0.47 -30.29 -13.05
C PHE A 501 -0.91 -29.67 -13.27
N PHE A 502 -1.11 -28.43 -12.86
CA PHE A 502 -2.38 -27.73 -12.95
C PHE A 502 -2.12 -26.31 -13.48
N PRO A 503 -2.10 -26.10 -14.80
CA PRO A 503 -1.85 -24.77 -15.36
C PRO A 503 -2.92 -23.77 -14.94
N ASP A 504 -2.48 -22.62 -14.42
CA ASP A 504 -3.33 -21.45 -14.22
C ASP A 504 -3.00 -20.37 -15.25
N HIS A 505 -4.03 -19.99 -16.00
CA HIS A 505 -3.97 -18.97 -17.04
C HIS A 505 -4.62 -17.65 -16.60
N THR A 506 -5.02 -17.52 -15.33
CA THR A 506 -5.61 -16.28 -14.80
C THR A 506 -4.60 -15.15 -14.73
N ASP A 507 -5.09 -13.91 -14.57
CA ASP A 507 -4.25 -12.72 -14.29
C ASP A 507 -3.56 -12.78 -12.93
N GLU A 508 -3.93 -13.74 -12.08
CA GLU A 508 -3.42 -13.88 -10.71
C GLU A 508 -2.23 -14.85 -10.62
N ALA A 509 -1.96 -15.63 -11.68
CA ALA A 509 -0.85 -16.58 -11.75
C ALA A 509 0.51 -15.93 -11.42
N TRP A 510 1.23 -16.48 -10.44
CA TRP A 510 2.49 -15.90 -9.95
C TRP A 510 3.56 -15.73 -11.04
N ALA A 511 3.66 -16.67 -11.99
CA ALA A 511 4.60 -16.56 -13.11
C ALA A 511 4.41 -15.26 -13.93
N ARG A 512 3.19 -14.72 -14.00
CA ARG A 512 2.89 -13.48 -14.72
C ARG A 512 3.33 -12.22 -13.97
N ASN A 513 3.59 -12.33 -12.66
CA ASN A 513 4.04 -11.23 -11.80
C ASN A 513 5.56 -11.00 -11.83
N TYR A 514 6.32 -11.77 -12.63
CA TYR A 514 7.77 -11.64 -12.75
C TYR A 514 8.19 -10.20 -13.09
N ASP A 515 9.06 -9.63 -12.25
CA ASP A 515 9.55 -8.27 -12.40
C ASP A 515 10.95 -8.27 -13.02
N PRO A 516 11.13 -7.88 -14.30
CA PRO A 516 12.44 -7.90 -14.95
C PRO A 516 13.40 -6.84 -14.42
N SER A 517 12.98 -5.91 -13.54
CA SER A 517 13.86 -4.94 -12.89
C SER A 517 14.50 -5.45 -11.61
N ILE A 518 13.99 -6.57 -11.08
CA ILE A 518 14.46 -7.18 -9.83
C ILE A 518 15.29 -8.43 -10.19
N PRO A 519 16.52 -8.60 -9.65
CA PRO A 519 17.31 -9.80 -9.90
C PRO A 519 16.55 -11.09 -9.57
N LEU A 520 16.70 -12.12 -10.40
CA LEU A 520 15.99 -13.40 -10.25
C LEU A 520 16.08 -13.99 -8.83
N TYR A 521 17.28 -14.01 -8.23
CA TYR A 521 17.52 -14.50 -6.85
C TYR A 521 16.89 -13.64 -5.73
N LYS A 522 16.28 -12.50 -6.05
CA LYS A 522 15.59 -11.63 -5.08
C LYS A 522 14.07 -11.71 -5.16
N GLN A 523 13.55 -12.56 -6.03
CA GLN A 523 12.13 -12.80 -6.20
C GLN A 523 11.77 -14.18 -5.60
N SER A 524 10.49 -14.41 -5.33
CA SER A 524 9.96 -15.64 -4.70
C SER A 524 9.05 -16.37 -5.71
N TYR A 525 7.75 -16.53 -5.45
CA TYR A 525 6.79 -17.21 -6.34
C TYR A 525 6.87 -16.78 -7.81
N ALA A 526 7.07 -15.49 -8.09
CA ALA A 526 7.16 -14.97 -9.46
C ALA A 526 8.33 -15.55 -10.29
N VAL A 527 9.33 -16.17 -9.63
CA VAL A 527 10.43 -16.89 -10.29
C VAL A 527 9.97 -18.20 -10.91
N SER A 528 8.77 -18.70 -10.59
CA SER A 528 8.18 -19.86 -11.27
C SER A 528 8.19 -19.70 -12.81
N LEU A 529 8.12 -18.47 -13.34
CA LEU A 529 8.30 -18.20 -14.77
C LEU A 529 9.64 -18.68 -15.34
N PHE A 530 10.73 -18.53 -14.58
CA PHE A 530 12.04 -19.06 -14.98
C PHE A 530 12.04 -20.58 -14.98
N TRP A 531 11.41 -21.20 -14.00
CA TRP A 531 11.28 -22.65 -13.90
C TRP A 531 10.42 -23.26 -15.02
N VAL A 532 9.28 -22.62 -15.34
CA VAL A 532 8.46 -22.92 -16.53
C VAL A 532 9.30 -22.81 -17.81
N PHE A 533 10.06 -21.72 -17.94
CA PHE A 533 10.95 -21.55 -19.08
C PHE A 533 12.00 -22.68 -19.18
N VAL A 534 12.71 -23.01 -18.10
CA VAL A 534 13.78 -24.04 -18.19
C VAL A 534 13.22 -25.42 -18.47
N HIS A 535 11.99 -25.70 -18.03
CA HIS A 535 11.29 -26.93 -18.41
C HIS A 535 11.02 -26.98 -19.93
N GLY A 536 10.44 -25.91 -20.49
CA GLY A 536 10.27 -25.75 -21.95
C GLY A 536 11.60 -25.70 -22.72
N PHE A 537 12.68 -25.29 -22.06
CA PHE A 537 14.05 -25.27 -22.56
C PHE A 537 14.73 -26.65 -22.51
N GLY A 538 14.02 -27.69 -22.06
CA GLY A 538 14.46 -29.09 -22.10
C GLY A 538 15.03 -29.62 -20.78
N TRP A 539 14.79 -28.96 -19.65
CA TRP A 539 15.09 -29.54 -18.34
C TRP A 539 13.93 -30.44 -17.91
N ASP A 540 14.21 -31.72 -17.67
CA ASP A 540 13.23 -32.61 -17.07
C ASP A 540 13.03 -32.31 -15.58
N TYR A 541 11.97 -32.88 -15.00
CA TYR A 541 11.67 -32.68 -13.59
C TYR A 541 12.78 -33.15 -12.66
N ASP A 542 13.49 -34.24 -12.99
CA ASP A 542 14.58 -34.76 -12.18
C ASP A 542 15.73 -33.76 -12.10
N LYS A 543 16.07 -33.11 -13.22
CA LYS A 543 17.07 -32.06 -13.29
C LYS A 543 16.68 -30.84 -12.47
N ILE A 544 15.44 -30.37 -12.61
CA ILE A 544 14.92 -29.21 -11.84
C ILE A 544 14.98 -29.53 -10.33
N ASN A 545 14.43 -30.66 -9.92
CA ASN A 545 14.42 -31.09 -8.53
C ASN A 545 15.85 -31.28 -7.97
N SER A 546 16.75 -31.86 -8.77
CA SER A 546 18.15 -32.01 -8.38
C SER A 546 18.84 -30.66 -8.17
N LEU A 547 18.47 -29.63 -8.93
CA LEU A 547 19.02 -28.28 -8.74
C LEU A 547 18.51 -27.67 -7.42
N VAL A 548 17.19 -27.66 -7.22
CA VAL A 548 16.51 -27.18 -6.00
C VAL A 548 17.15 -27.82 -4.75
N PHE A 549 17.36 -29.13 -4.81
CA PHE A 549 17.97 -29.88 -3.72
C PHE A 549 19.43 -29.50 -3.43
N ASN A 550 20.22 -29.23 -4.47
CA ASN A 550 21.64 -28.90 -4.32
C ASN A 550 21.88 -27.39 -4.09
N GLU A 551 20.84 -26.56 -4.12
CA GLU A 551 20.97 -25.13 -3.91
C GLU A 551 21.29 -24.82 -2.43
N PRO A 552 22.41 -24.15 -2.13
CA PRO A 552 22.83 -23.87 -0.77
C PRO A 552 21.95 -22.82 -0.08
N ASP A 553 21.76 -23.00 1.23
CA ASP A 553 21.00 -22.07 2.06
C ASP A 553 21.64 -20.68 2.09
N ALA A 554 20.98 -19.72 1.45
CA ALA A 554 21.40 -18.34 1.43
C ALA A 554 20.99 -17.64 2.74
N LYS A 555 21.94 -16.91 3.33
CA LYS A 555 21.71 -16.02 4.50
C LYS A 555 21.64 -14.55 4.09
N THR A 556 21.97 -14.26 2.84
CA THR A 556 21.90 -12.95 2.22
C THR A 556 21.66 -13.13 0.72
N PHE A 557 21.12 -12.10 0.06
CA PHE A 557 21.03 -12.09 -1.41
C PHE A 557 22.38 -12.17 -2.13
N LYS A 558 23.49 -11.87 -1.45
CA LYS A 558 24.83 -12.07 -1.99
C LYS A 558 25.18 -13.55 -2.08
N ASP A 559 24.76 -14.34 -1.08
CA ASP A 559 24.99 -15.79 -1.06
C ASP A 559 24.17 -16.47 -2.18
N ALA A 560 22.89 -16.10 -2.33
CA ALA A 560 22.03 -16.59 -3.40
C ALA A 560 22.59 -16.27 -4.79
N ARG A 561 23.02 -15.01 -5.02
CA ARG A 561 23.67 -14.61 -6.27
C ARG A 561 24.94 -15.41 -6.55
N LYS A 562 25.79 -15.56 -5.54
CA LYS A 562 27.06 -16.30 -5.65
C LYS A 562 26.82 -17.75 -6.05
N SER A 563 25.80 -18.38 -5.46
CA SER A 563 25.43 -19.75 -5.78
C SER A 563 24.93 -19.88 -7.23
N MET A 564 23.97 -19.05 -7.63
CA MET A 564 23.49 -19.03 -9.02
C MET A 564 24.59 -18.75 -10.03
N ALA A 565 25.50 -17.82 -9.75
CA ALA A 565 26.63 -17.48 -10.62
C ALA A 565 27.66 -18.61 -10.75
N ALA A 566 27.68 -19.55 -9.79
CA ALA A 566 28.54 -20.73 -9.80
C ALA A 566 27.88 -21.95 -10.49
N ASN A 567 26.58 -21.88 -10.81
CA ASN A 567 25.84 -22.95 -11.43
C ASN A 567 25.82 -22.80 -12.97
N ASP A 568 26.60 -23.64 -13.66
CA ASP A 568 26.75 -23.59 -15.12
C ASP A 568 25.43 -23.78 -15.89
N ASP A 569 24.48 -24.55 -15.36
CA ASP A 569 23.18 -24.76 -15.98
C ASP A 569 22.36 -23.47 -15.95
N ILE A 570 22.29 -22.80 -14.78
CA ILE A 570 21.60 -21.51 -14.62
C ILE A 570 22.28 -20.42 -15.45
N VAL A 571 23.61 -20.37 -15.42
CA VAL A 571 24.42 -19.39 -16.19
C VAL A 571 24.14 -19.49 -17.69
N LYS A 572 23.90 -20.70 -18.22
CA LYS A 572 23.53 -20.92 -19.63
C LYS A 572 22.06 -20.66 -19.90
N ALA A 573 21.16 -20.98 -18.97
CA ALA A 573 19.72 -20.81 -19.14
C ALA A 573 19.30 -19.33 -19.08
N PHE A 574 19.92 -18.50 -18.25
CA PHE A 574 19.44 -17.14 -18.00
C PHE A 574 19.46 -16.23 -19.24
N PRO A 575 20.49 -16.21 -20.11
CA PRO A 575 20.44 -15.44 -21.36
C PRO A 575 19.31 -15.88 -22.31
N GLU A 576 19.03 -17.18 -22.36
CA GLU A 576 17.92 -17.73 -23.16
C GLU A 576 16.56 -17.36 -22.57
N PHE A 577 16.44 -17.42 -21.24
CA PHE A 577 15.27 -16.93 -20.52
C PHE A 577 15.02 -15.45 -20.84
N ALA A 578 16.05 -14.61 -20.76
CA ALA A 578 15.93 -13.18 -21.06
C ALA A 578 15.45 -12.93 -22.51
N LYS A 579 15.95 -13.70 -23.49
CA LYS A 579 15.50 -13.60 -24.89
C LYS A 579 14.04 -14.00 -25.05
N SER A 580 13.63 -15.13 -24.47
CA SER A 580 12.25 -15.63 -24.55
C SER A 580 11.28 -14.72 -23.80
N PHE A 581 11.65 -14.28 -22.59
CA PHE A 581 10.87 -13.34 -21.79
C PHE A 581 10.63 -12.03 -22.53
N THR A 582 11.69 -11.41 -23.06
CA THR A 582 11.59 -10.12 -23.75
C THR A 582 10.90 -10.18 -25.12
N SER A 583 10.63 -11.40 -25.60
CA SER A 583 9.91 -11.67 -26.85
C SER A 583 8.52 -12.24 -26.60
N ASN A 584 8.10 -12.41 -25.33
CA ASN A 584 6.84 -13.04 -24.93
C ASN A 584 6.66 -14.46 -25.51
N LEU A 585 7.69 -15.31 -25.38
CA LEU A 585 7.75 -16.66 -25.97
C LEU A 585 7.79 -17.79 -24.92
N ILE A 586 7.54 -17.50 -23.65
CA ILE A 586 7.53 -18.54 -22.61
C ILE A 586 6.14 -19.20 -22.62
N THR A 587 6.11 -20.53 -22.61
CA THR A 587 4.86 -21.31 -22.63
C THR A 587 4.78 -22.25 -21.44
N TYR A 588 3.57 -22.48 -20.93
CA TYR A 588 3.25 -23.59 -20.05
C TYR A 588 3.43 -24.94 -20.78
N SER A 589 3.45 -26.05 -20.05
CA SER A 589 3.61 -27.41 -20.59
C SER A 589 2.49 -27.84 -21.54
N ASP A 590 1.31 -27.24 -21.43
CA ASP A 590 0.21 -27.44 -22.37
C ASP A 590 0.37 -26.65 -23.68
N GLY A 591 1.44 -25.86 -23.80
CA GLY A 591 1.79 -25.05 -24.97
C GLY A 591 1.15 -23.65 -25.01
N SER A 592 0.37 -23.27 -24.00
CA SER A 592 -0.19 -21.91 -23.90
C SER A 592 0.87 -20.89 -23.48
N LEU A 593 0.75 -19.64 -23.95
CA LEU A 593 1.71 -18.56 -23.64
C LEU A 593 1.51 -18.02 -22.23
N VAL A 594 2.61 -17.77 -21.53
CA VAL A 594 2.63 -17.04 -20.27
C VAL A 594 2.80 -15.55 -20.58
N ASP A 595 1.77 -14.73 -20.37
CA ASP A 595 1.82 -13.28 -20.64
C ASP A 595 2.12 -12.48 -19.37
N PRO A 596 3.34 -11.96 -19.15
CA PRO A 596 3.69 -11.32 -17.89
C PRO A 596 3.10 -9.90 -17.78
N LEU A 597 2.46 -9.60 -16.65
CA LEU A 597 1.73 -8.34 -16.40
C LEU A 597 2.60 -7.08 -16.53
N LYS A 598 3.91 -7.21 -16.28
CA LYS A 598 4.86 -6.08 -16.24
C LYS A 598 5.59 -5.84 -17.57
N VAL A 599 5.17 -6.46 -18.66
CA VAL A 599 5.76 -6.23 -19.98
C VAL A 599 5.19 -4.93 -20.59
N GLN A 600 5.86 -3.79 -20.37
CA GLN A 600 5.70 -2.63 -21.27
C GLN A 600 6.64 -2.82 -22.48
N THR A 601 6.05 -3.04 -23.66
CA THR A 601 6.72 -3.44 -24.91
C THR A 601 7.37 -2.31 -25.69
N THR A 602 7.45 -1.08 -25.18
CA THR A 602 8.07 0.04 -25.91
C THR A 602 9.24 0.62 -25.13
N VAL A 603 10.44 0.26 -25.57
CA VAL A 603 11.67 0.98 -25.19
C VAL A 603 11.79 2.12 -26.18
N GLU A 604 11.58 3.35 -25.73
CA GLU A 604 11.75 4.52 -26.58
C GLU A 604 13.18 4.56 -27.13
N PRO A 605 13.37 4.73 -28.45
CA PRO A 605 14.70 4.78 -29.04
C PRO A 605 15.44 6.01 -28.50
N GLU A 606 16.60 5.76 -27.89
CA GLU A 606 17.49 6.83 -27.52
C GLU A 606 18.15 7.41 -28.78
N PRO A 607 18.22 8.74 -28.94
CA PRO A 607 19.03 9.34 -29.99
C PRO A 607 20.50 8.93 -29.80
N PHE A 608 21.08 8.27 -30.78
CA PHE A 608 22.48 7.85 -30.74
C PHE A 608 23.31 8.61 -31.79
N PRO A 609 23.73 9.85 -31.48
CA PRO A 609 24.41 10.68 -32.46
C PRO A 609 25.77 10.05 -32.80
N LEU A 610 25.96 9.74 -34.08
CA LEU A 610 27.26 9.35 -34.63
C LEU A 610 27.85 10.57 -35.36
N PRO A 611 29.03 11.08 -34.95
CA PRO A 611 29.76 12.06 -35.75
C PRO A 611 30.05 11.46 -37.13
N GLU A 612 30.07 12.29 -38.19
CA GLU A 612 30.32 11.83 -39.55
C GLU A 612 31.69 11.12 -39.67
N GLY A 613 31.70 9.85 -40.09
CA GLY A 613 32.91 9.00 -40.11
C GLY A 613 33.43 8.62 -38.71
N GLY A 614 32.63 8.83 -37.68
CA GLY A 614 32.99 8.66 -36.28
C GLY A 614 32.55 7.33 -35.68
N SER A 615 33.05 7.08 -34.47
CA SER A 615 32.57 6.04 -33.58
C SER A 615 31.94 6.65 -32.35
N ASN A 616 30.92 5.99 -31.80
CA ASN A 616 30.35 6.36 -30.51
C ASN A 616 30.16 5.10 -29.66
N ASN A 617 30.25 5.28 -28.35
CA ASN A 617 30.25 4.21 -27.37
C ASN A 617 29.08 4.38 -26.40
N LYS A 618 28.29 3.32 -26.21
CA LYS A 618 27.29 3.26 -25.14
C LYS A 618 27.84 2.42 -23.99
N VAL A 619 27.93 3.03 -22.81
CA VAL A 619 28.18 2.29 -21.58
C VAL A 619 26.86 1.65 -21.16
N VAL A 620 26.89 0.33 -20.98
CA VAL A 620 25.74 -0.47 -20.55
C VAL A 620 26.03 -1.00 -19.14
N ARG A 621 25.05 -0.93 -18.25
CA ARG A 621 25.14 -1.37 -16.86
C ARG A 621 23.87 -2.13 -16.46
N SER A 622 24.04 -3.24 -15.74
CA SER A 622 22.91 -3.97 -15.14
C SER A 622 23.37 -4.78 -13.93
N ALA A 623 22.45 -5.04 -13.01
CA ALA A 623 22.68 -6.02 -11.97
C ALA A 623 22.69 -7.45 -12.57
N PRO A 624 23.40 -8.42 -11.96
CA PRO A 624 23.32 -9.81 -12.39
C PRO A 624 21.91 -10.36 -12.25
N PHE A 625 21.54 -11.26 -13.17
CA PHE A 625 20.21 -11.87 -13.28
C PHE A 625 19.06 -10.87 -13.50
N VAL A 626 19.35 -9.74 -14.17
CA VAL A 626 18.39 -8.72 -14.63
C VAL A 626 18.53 -8.53 -16.14
N PRO A 627 17.49 -8.79 -16.95
CA PRO A 627 17.53 -8.51 -18.38
C PRO A 627 17.48 -6.99 -18.65
N TYR A 628 18.51 -6.43 -19.27
CA TYR A 628 18.56 -5.00 -19.59
C TYR A 628 18.35 -4.75 -21.07
N ARG A 629 17.30 -4.00 -21.42
CA ARG A 629 16.98 -3.64 -22.81
C ARG A 629 17.18 -2.16 -23.07
N PHE A 630 17.65 -1.82 -24.27
CA PHE A 630 17.65 -0.46 -24.79
C PHE A 630 17.41 -0.47 -26.31
N ALA A 631 17.03 0.67 -26.89
CA ALA A 631 16.82 0.81 -28.32
C ALA A 631 17.64 1.98 -28.87
N LEU A 632 18.25 1.80 -30.04
CA LEU A 632 19.03 2.82 -30.74
C LEU A 632 18.46 3.05 -32.14
N ALA A 633 18.24 4.32 -32.48
CA ALA A 633 17.91 4.72 -33.85
C ALA A 633 19.18 4.91 -34.67
N LEU A 634 19.29 4.25 -35.83
CA LEU A 634 20.40 4.39 -36.77
C LEU A 634 19.91 4.99 -38.09
N ASP A 635 20.70 5.91 -38.66
CA ASP A 635 20.36 6.64 -39.88
C ASP A 635 20.59 5.79 -41.15
N HIS A 636 19.68 5.90 -42.11
CA HIS A 636 19.71 5.18 -43.38
C HIS A 636 20.90 5.56 -44.28
N GLY A 637 21.22 4.70 -45.26
CA GLY A 637 22.33 4.93 -46.18
C GLY A 637 23.72 4.77 -45.58
N GLN A 638 23.83 4.16 -44.39
CA GLN A 638 25.09 3.98 -43.67
C GLN A 638 25.35 2.49 -43.39
N SER A 639 26.63 2.14 -43.29
CA SER A 639 27.06 0.83 -42.78
C SER A 639 27.76 1.04 -41.44
N PHE A 640 27.42 0.20 -40.48
CA PHE A 640 27.98 0.22 -39.12
C PHE A 640 28.61 -1.12 -38.79
N GLU A 641 29.72 -1.09 -38.07
CA GLU A 641 30.24 -2.24 -37.34
C GLU A 641 29.91 -2.03 -35.86
N ILE A 642 29.25 -3.01 -35.26
CA ILE A 642 28.95 -3.03 -33.83
C ILE A 642 29.84 -4.05 -33.13
N THR A 643 30.46 -3.64 -32.02
CA THR A 643 31.34 -4.48 -31.22
C THR A 643 30.99 -4.35 -29.74
N TRP A 644 30.81 -5.47 -29.06
CA TRP A 644 30.64 -5.51 -27.60
C TRP A 644 31.99 -5.73 -26.90
N LYS A 645 32.26 -4.93 -25.86
CA LYS A 645 33.44 -5.08 -24.99
C LYS A 645 32.98 -5.20 -23.54
N PRO A 646 32.91 -6.41 -22.97
CA PRO A 646 32.50 -6.59 -21.59
C PRO A 646 33.60 -6.13 -20.62
N THR A 647 33.23 -5.54 -19.47
CA THR A 647 34.16 -5.32 -18.36
C THR A 647 34.22 -6.50 -17.40
N ASP A 648 33.19 -7.33 -17.41
CA ASP A 648 32.99 -8.44 -16.48
C ASP A 648 32.89 -9.77 -17.26
N LYS A 649 33.20 -10.89 -16.59
CA LYS A 649 32.96 -12.22 -17.17
C LYS A 649 31.47 -12.57 -17.11
N GLN A 650 31.04 -13.59 -17.85
CA GLN A 650 29.64 -14.08 -17.83
C GLN A 650 28.60 -12.98 -18.15
N THR A 651 28.89 -12.20 -19.18
CA THR A 651 27.95 -11.22 -19.75
C THR A 651 27.66 -11.57 -21.20
N SER A 652 26.45 -11.32 -21.65
CA SER A 652 26.07 -11.50 -23.06
C SER A 652 25.42 -10.24 -23.61
N MET A 653 25.60 -10.02 -24.91
CA MET A 653 25.00 -8.90 -25.64
C MET A 653 24.36 -9.42 -26.92
N PHE A 654 23.08 -9.10 -27.08
CA PHE A 654 22.28 -9.47 -28.23
C PHE A 654 21.66 -8.23 -28.88
N TYR A 655 21.39 -8.30 -30.18
CA TYR A 655 20.64 -7.25 -30.87
C TYR A 655 19.67 -7.84 -31.90
N ARG A 656 18.67 -7.04 -32.28
CA ARG A 656 17.72 -7.35 -33.35
C ARG A 656 17.12 -6.09 -33.94
N GLU A 657 16.64 -6.18 -35.17
CA GLU A 657 16.03 -5.05 -35.88
C GLU A 657 14.57 -4.84 -35.47
N ARG A 658 13.80 -5.91 -35.34
CA ARG A 658 12.37 -5.83 -34.99
C ARG A 658 12.05 -6.63 -33.73
N PRO A 659 11.07 -6.21 -32.91
CA PRO A 659 10.67 -6.95 -31.72
C PRO A 659 10.25 -8.41 -31.97
N ASP A 660 9.86 -8.77 -33.18
CA ASP A 660 9.45 -10.11 -33.62
C ASP A 660 10.58 -10.92 -34.29
N SER A 661 11.79 -10.37 -34.40
CA SER A 661 12.93 -11.03 -35.03
C SER A 661 13.85 -11.74 -34.03
N ASP A 662 14.59 -12.73 -34.53
CA ASP A 662 15.55 -13.49 -33.74
C ASP A 662 16.67 -12.60 -33.20
N TRP A 663 17.10 -12.90 -31.97
CA TRP A 663 18.24 -12.25 -31.34
C TRP A 663 19.55 -12.72 -31.96
N ILE A 664 20.37 -11.78 -32.40
CA ILE A 664 21.72 -12.03 -32.92
C ILE A 664 22.73 -11.81 -31.78
N ASP A 665 23.56 -12.81 -31.52
CA ASP A 665 24.60 -12.77 -30.49
C ASP A 665 25.85 -12.04 -31.00
N ILE A 666 26.26 -10.99 -30.27
CA ILE A 666 27.48 -10.22 -30.53
C ILE A 666 28.44 -10.24 -29.33
N THR A 667 28.28 -11.24 -28.45
CA THR A 667 29.03 -11.35 -27.20
C THR A 667 30.54 -11.48 -27.43
N THR A 668 30.95 -12.19 -28.49
CA THR A 668 32.36 -12.45 -28.80
C THR A 668 32.81 -11.94 -30.17
N GLU A 669 31.91 -11.87 -31.14
CA GLU A 669 32.22 -11.49 -32.52
C GLU A 669 31.51 -10.19 -32.90
N PRO A 670 32.16 -9.30 -33.67
CA PRO A 670 31.52 -8.10 -34.17
C PRO A 670 30.45 -8.44 -35.22
N ALA A 671 29.46 -7.55 -35.37
CA ALA A 671 28.45 -7.66 -36.41
C ALA A 671 28.41 -6.42 -37.30
N ALA A 672 28.06 -6.61 -38.56
CA ALA A 672 27.87 -5.53 -39.52
C ALA A 672 26.38 -5.26 -39.74
N ILE A 673 25.97 -4.00 -39.58
CA ILE A 673 24.63 -3.50 -39.92
C ILE A 673 24.76 -2.67 -41.19
N VAL A 674 23.95 -2.98 -42.21
CA VAL A 674 23.95 -2.26 -43.49
C VAL A 674 22.54 -1.74 -43.74
N LEU A 675 22.37 -0.42 -43.69
CA LEU A 675 21.11 0.26 -43.99
C LEU A 675 21.13 0.80 -45.42
N THR A 676 20.12 0.48 -46.20
CA THR A 676 20.00 0.98 -47.59
C THR A 676 19.45 2.40 -47.61
N CYS A 677 19.42 3.02 -48.78
CA CYS A 677 18.92 4.39 -48.95
C CYS A 677 17.39 4.48 -49.05
N ASP A 678 16.72 3.32 -49.16
CA ASP A 678 15.26 3.24 -49.27
C ASP A 678 14.60 2.99 -47.90
N ASP A 679 15.41 2.83 -46.83
CA ASP A 679 14.96 2.56 -45.47
C ASP A 679 14.71 3.88 -44.70
N ASP A 680 13.66 3.91 -43.86
CA ASP A 680 13.46 4.98 -42.88
C ASP A 680 14.49 4.87 -41.74
N THR A 681 14.48 5.78 -40.75
CA THR A 681 15.27 5.60 -39.52
C THR A 681 14.90 4.27 -38.85
N THR A 682 15.82 3.32 -38.81
CA THR A 682 15.58 1.98 -38.26
C THR A 682 15.97 1.94 -36.79
N VAL A 683 15.09 1.38 -35.96
CA VAL A 683 15.33 1.20 -34.52
C VAL A 683 15.86 -0.21 -34.28
N TYR A 684 17.05 -0.33 -33.70
CA TYR A 684 17.62 -1.60 -33.26
C TYR A 684 17.42 -1.77 -31.77
N HIS A 685 16.94 -2.94 -31.36
CA HIS A 685 16.78 -3.34 -29.97
C HIS A 685 17.99 -4.14 -29.52
N PHE A 686 18.49 -3.83 -28.33
CA PHE A 686 19.62 -4.52 -27.70
C PHE A 686 19.17 -5.14 -26.38
N LEU A 687 19.74 -6.30 -26.06
CA LEU A 687 19.53 -7.01 -24.80
C LEU A 687 20.90 -7.36 -24.20
N PHE A 688 21.14 -6.85 -23.00
CA PHE A 688 22.29 -7.15 -22.18
C PHE A 688 21.89 -8.04 -21.02
N THR A 689 22.68 -9.09 -20.76
CA THR A 689 22.51 -9.97 -19.60
C THR A 689 23.83 -10.17 -18.87
N CYS A 690 23.75 -10.42 -17.57
CA CYS A 690 24.89 -10.76 -16.74
C CYS A 690 24.50 -11.83 -15.73
N THR A 691 25.36 -12.83 -15.52
CA THR A 691 25.19 -13.88 -14.50
C THR A 691 26.34 -13.95 -13.50
N ALA A 692 27.31 -13.03 -13.56
CA ALA A 692 28.46 -13.00 -12.67
C ALA A 692 28.13 -12.60 -11.23
N ASP A 693 28.95 -13.05 -10.28
CA ASP A 693 28.89 -12.61 -8.87
C ASP A 693 29.53 -11.23 -8.67
N VAL A 694 28.92 -10.19 -9.24
CA VAL A 694 29.34 -8.78 -9.12
C VAL A 694 28.19 -7.90 -8.63
N ALA A 695 28.49 -6.73 -8.05
CA ALA A 695 27.44 -5.82 -7.57
C ALA A 695 26.63 -5.23 -8.74
N GLU A 696 27.33 -4.87 -9.81
CA GLU A 696 26.81 -4.37 -11.07
C GLU A 696 27.82 -4.80 -12.14
N ALA A 697 27.34 -5.29 -13.27
CA ALA A 697 28.17 -5.58 -14.43
C ALA A 697 28.06 -4.46 -15.44
N ALA A 698 29.16 -4.22 -16.16
CA ALA A 698 29.18 -3.23 -17.20
C ALA A 698 29.84 -3.73 -18.49
N GLY A 699 29.72 -2.92 -19.53
CA GLY A 699 30.49 -3.05 -20.74
C GLY A 699 30.21 -1.92 -21.70
N VAL A 700 30.89 -1.96 -22.83
CA VAL A 700 30.83 -0.89 -23.82
C VAL A 700 30.39 -1.48 -25.15
N LEU A 701 29.24 -1.03 -25.64
CA LEU A 701 28.83 -1.23 -27.02
C LEU A 701 29.47 -0.12 -27.86
N SER A 702 30.36 -0.50 -28.77
CA SER A 702 30.99 0.40 -29.74
C SER A 702 30.27 0.30 -31.07
N ILE A 703 29.86 1.42 -31.64
CA ILE A 703 29.25 1.51 -32.97
C ILE A 703 30.14 2.40 -33.82
N VAL A 704 30.66 1.83 -34.92
CA VAL A 704 31.61 2.49 -35.82
C VAL A 704 30.98 2.58 -37.19
N GLN A 705 30.86 3.79 -37.75
CA GLN A 705 30.45 3.96 -39.13
C GLN A 705 31.57 3.48 -40.07
N THR A 706 31.31 2.48 -40.89
CA THR A 706 32.30 1.89 -41.80
C THR A 706 32.22 2.45 -43.22
N ASN A 707 31.03 2.84 -43.69
CA ASN A 707 30.81 3.47 -44.99
C ASN A 707 29.57 4.36 -45.00
N LYS A 708 29.59 5.41 -45.84
CA LYS A 708 28.45 6.29 -46.13
C LYS A 708 28.08 6.14 -47.61
N ARG A 709 26.80 5.88 -47.93
CA ARG A 709 26.25 5.96 -49.28
C ARG A 709 25.55 7.31 -49.43
N ASP A 710 25.77 7.99 -50.56
CA ASP A 710 25.00 9.19 -50.92
C ASP A 710 23.60 8.80 -51.37
N CYS A 711 22.62 8.97 -50.49
CA CYS A 711 21.21 8.71 -50.80
C CYS A 711 20.60 9.91 -51.55
N CYS A 712 20.41 9.76 -52.86
CA CYS A 712 19.67 10.72 -53.69
C CYS A 712 18.27 10.15 -54.00
N THR A 713 17.19 10.83 -53.62
CA THR A 713 15.82 10.40 -53.93
C THR A 713 15.44 10.76 -55.38
N GLY A 714 14.95 9.79 -56.17
CA GLY A 714 14.54 10.01 -57.57
C GLY A 714 13.31 10.91 -57.65
N THR A 715 13.31 12.02 -58.38
CA THR A 715 13.36 12.07 -59.85
C THR A 715 14.00 13.38 -60.34
N ALA A 716 15.28 13.38 -60.65
CA ALA A 716 15.82 14.16 -61.76
C ALA A 716 17.22 13.67 -62.11
N THR A 717 17.44 13.41 -63.39
CA THR A 717 18.73 13.05 -63.98
C THR A 717 19.84 14.00 -63.54
N ALA A 718 20.93 13.40 -63.05
CA ALA A 718 22.27 13.93 -62.83
C ALA A 718 22.55 15.36 -63.38
N SER A 719 22.38 16.39 -62.54
CA SER A 719 23.03 17.70 -62.77
C SER A 719 22.97 18.73 -61.64
N SER A 720 22.36 18.50 -60.47
CA SER A 720 22.26 19.56 -59.46
C SER A 720 22.47 19.12 -58.01
N CYS A 721 23.73 18.82 -57.70
CA CYS A 721 24.27 18.99 -56.34
C CYS A 721 25.47 19.93 -56.44
N GLN A 722 25.30 21.23 -56.13
CA GLN A 722 26.39 22.15 -55.74
C GLN A 722 25.87 23.50 -55.19
N THR A 723 26.76 24.19 -54.48
CA THR A 723 26.59 25.06 -53.30
C THR A 723 26.74 26.59 -53.53
N THR A 724 26.24 27.40 -52.56
CA THR A 724 26.71 28.75 -52.05
C THR A 724 26.41 30.08 -52.83
N PRO A 725 26.54 31.33 -52.28
CA PRO A 725 25.71 32.06 -51.26
C PRO A 725 25.43 33.60 -51.53
N THR A 726 24.60 34.28 -50.66
CA THR A 726 24.47 35.77 -50.32
C THR A 726 23.75 36.79 -51.26
N PRO A 727 23.25 38.01 -50.81
CA PRO A 727 22.98 38.60 -49.46
C PRO A 727 21.61 39.38 -49.25
N ALA A 728 21.35 39.85 -48.02
CA ALA A 728 20.11 40.49 -47.45
C ALA A 728 20.05 42.07 -47.60
N PRO A 729 19.00 42.86 -47.18
CA PRO A 729 18.31 42.84 -45.85
C PRO A 729 16.78 43.15 -45.74
N THR A 730 16.09 42.44 -44.82
CA THR A 730 14.93 42.75 -43.91
C THR A 730 13.64 43.47 -44.40
N PRO A 731 12.44 42.97 -44.04
CA PRO A 731 11.87 43.05 -42.68
C PRO A 731 11.74 41.69 -41.97
N VAL A 732 11.85 41.76 -40.65
CA VAL A 732 11.96 40.71 -39.63
C VAL A 732 11.00 39.52 -39.80
N PRO A 733 11.49 38.26 -39.77
CA PRO A 733 10.65 37.10 -39.50
C PRO A 733 10.28 37.09 -38.01
N ASN A 734 9.00 36.88 -37.70
CA ASN A 734 8.61 36.60 -36.32
C ASN A 734 9.44 35.39 -35.84
N PRO A 735 10.17 35.56 -34.73
CA PRO A 735 11.15 34.59 -34.27
C PRO A 735 10.42 33.39 -33.68
N SER A 736 11.14 32.27 -33.50
CA SER A 736 10.88 31.40 -32.34
C SER A 736 10.60 32.33 -31.16
N PRO A 737 9.47 32.22 -30.46
CA PRO A 737 9.00 33.30 -29.60
C PRO A 737 10.16 33.75 -28.71
N ALA A 738 10.50 35.06 -28.79
CA ALA A 738 11.45 35.63 -27.85
C ALA A 738 10.93 35.28 -26.46
N ALA A 739 11.83 34.95 -25.52
CA ALA A 739 11.46 34.55 -24.16
C ALA A 739 10.32 35.45 -23.61
N GLY A 740 9.09 34.94 -23.61
CA GLY A 740 7.88 35.71 -23.29
C GLY A 740 6.67 35.58 -24.23
N ASP A 741 6.82 35.16 -25.50
CA ASP A 741 5.66 35.02 -26.42
C ASP A 741 5.01 33.62 -26.36
N ILE A 742 3.68 33.57 -26.20
CA ILE A 742 2.90 32.32 -26.10
C ILE A 742 2.76 31.64 -27.46
N ASP A 743 2.95 30.32 -27.49
CA ASP A 743 2.70 29.48 -28.66
C ASP A 743 1.31 29.74 -29.27
N ALA A 744 1.29 30.04 -30.56
CA ALA A 744 0.08 30.35 -31.31
C ALA A 744 -0.95 29.21 -31.27
N CYS A 745 -0.49 27.97 -31.11
CA CYS A 745 -1.36 26.81 -31.04
C CYS A 745 -2.22 26.82 -29.75
N LEU A 746 -1.69 27.34 -28.63
CA LEU A 746 -2.40 27.40 -27.35
C LEU A 746 -3.48 28.50 -27.32
N ARG A 747 -3.47 29.42 -28.28
CA ARG A 747 -4.42 30.54 -28.36
C ARG A 747 -5.82 30.04 -28.70
N GLY A 748 -6.81 30.59 -27.99
CA GLY A 748 -8.21 30.23 -28.12
C GLY A 748 -8.72 29.41 -26.94
N THR A 749 -9.93 28.86 -27.09
CA THR A 749 -10.58 28.03 -26.07
C THR A 749 -10.52 26.57 -26.50
N TRP A 750 -10.23 25.71 -25.54
CA TRP A 750 -10.10 24.28 -25.70
C TRP A 750 -11.02 23.59 -24.69
N ASN A 751 -11.87 22.69 -25.16
CA ASN A 751 -12.80 21.92 -24.32
C ASN A 751 -12.16 20.59 -23.97
N VAL A 752 -12.20 20.21 -22.69
CA VAL A 752 -11.75 18.88 -22.25
C VAL A 752 -12.58 17.80 -22.94
N ASP A 753 -11.91 16.80 -23.49
CA ASP A 753 -12.54 15.61 -24.04
C ASP A 753 -12.94 14.66 -22.89
N ILE A 754 -14.18 14.82 -22.43
CA ILE A 754 -14.72 14.06 -21.28
C ILE A 754 -14.66 12.54 -21.49
N PRO A 755 -15.03 11.97 -22.65
CA PRO A 755 -14.87 10.53 -22.90
C PRO A 755 -13.43 10.06 -22.76
N THR A 756 -12.47 10.83 -23.27
CA THR A 756 -11.05 10.48 -23.18
C THR A 756 -10.55 10.60 -21.74
N LEU A 757 -10.98 11.63 -21.00
CA LEU A 757 -10.66 11.79 -19.59
C LEU A 757 -11.20 10.62 -18.76
N GLN A 758 -12.49 10.25 -18.91
CA GLN A 758 -13.07 9.12 -18.19
C GLN A 758 -12.35 7.81 -18.51
N LYS A 759 -11.99 7.57 -19.77
CA LYS A 759 -11.25 6.37 -20.17
C LYS A 759 -9.84 6.33 -19.59
N ALA A 760 -9.16 7.47 -19.52
CA ALA A 760 -7.85 7.59 -18.89
C ALA A 760 -7.93 7.37 -17.38
N MET A 761 -8.95 7.92 -16.72
CA MET A 761 -9.20 7.70 -15.29
C MET A 761 -9.55 6.25 -14.99
N GLN A 762 -10.44 5.63 -15.78
CA GLN A 762 -10.77 4.21 -15.63
C GLN A 762 -9.51 3.36 -15.75
N LYS A 763 -8.69 3.59 -16.77
CA LYS A 763 -7.44 2.86 -16.97
C LYS A 763 -6.45 3.04 -15.81
N ALA A 764 -6.38 4.24 -15.22
CA ALA A 764 -5.52 4.51 -14.08
C ALA A 764 -6.04 3.85 -12.80
N LEU A 765 -7.36 3.81 -12.61
CA LEU A 765 -8.03 3.19 -11.48
C LEU A 765 -7.96 1.65 -11.57
N ASP A 766 -8.15 1.08 -12.76
CA ASP A 766 -7.95 -0.35 -13.05
C ASP A 766 -6.52 -0.81 -12.73
N ALA A 767 -5.54 0.08 -12.87
CA ALA A 767 -4.14 -0.20 -12.57
C ALA A 767 -3.80 -0.13 -11.06
N SER A 768 -4.73 0.33 -10.21
CA SER A 768 -4.50 0.46 -8.76
C SER A 768 -4.72 -0.83 -7.98
N GLY A 769 -5.30 -1.86 -8.60
CA GLY A 769 -5.58 -3.15 -7.96
C GLY A 769 -6.83 -3.16 -7.05
N GLU A 770 -7.54 -2.04 -6.94
CA GLU A 770 -8.81 -1.94 -6.21
C GLU A 770 -9.99 -2.12 -7.17
N THR A 771 -11.10 -2.72 -6.71
CA THR A 771 -12.28 -2.89 -7.57
C THR A 771 -13.05 -1.58 -7.66
N ILE A 772 -12.79 -0.81 -8.72
CA ILE A 772 -13.43 0.49 -8.96
C ILE A 772 -14.44 0.36 -10.10
N SER A 773 -15.71 0.66 -9.82
CA SER A 773 -16.82 0.46 -10.75
C SER A 773 -17.69 1.70 -10.88
N ASN A 774 -18.57 1.74 -11.89
CA ASN A 774 -19.49 2.86 -12.15
C ASN A 774 -18.81 4.23 -12.28
N LEU A 775 -17.54 4.28 -12.69
CA LEU A 775 -16.85 5.53 -12.97
C LEU A 775 -17.59 6.30 -14.06
N LYS A 776 -17.98 7.52 -13.75
CA LYS A 776 -18.66 8.40 -14.69
C LYS A 776 -18.16 9.82 -14.50
N VAL A 777 -17.78 10.45 -15.61
CA VAL A 777 -17.39 11.85 -15.67
C VAL A 777 -18.44 12.61 -16.46
N THR A 778 -19.02 13.65 -15.85
CA THR A 778 -20.06 14.50 -16.47
C THR A 778 -19.73 15.98 -16.29
N GLY A 779 -20.50 16.86 -16.94
CA GLY A 779 -20.22 18.29 -16.94
C GLY A 779 -19.23 18.71 -18.03
N SER A 780 -18.57 19.84 -17.83
CA SER A 780 -17.59 20.34 -18.80
C SER A 780 -16.43 21.09 -18.14
N SER A 781 -15.28 21.10 -18.84
CA SER A 781 -14.14 21.92 -18.45
C SER A 781 -13.46 22.48 -19.69
N THR A 782 -12.90 23.67 -19.56
CA THR A 782 -12.21 24.36 -20.65
C THR A 782 -10.87 24.94 -20.20
N PHE A 783 -9.92 24.98 -21.13
CA PHE A 783 -8.69 25.77 -21.03
C PHE A 783 -8.70 26.85 -22.09
N ALA A 784 -8.56 28.11 -21.69
CA ALA A 784 -8.57 29.24 -22.60
C ALA A 784 -7.32 30.11 -22.41
N VAL A 785 -6.68 30.49 -23.51
CA VAL A 785 -5.65 31.52 -23.53
C VAL A 785 -6.16 32.70 -24.34
N ALA A 786 -6.21 33.88 -23.73
CA ALA A 786 -6.73 35.09 -24.34
C ALA A 786 -6.06 35.40 -25.69
N SER A 787 -6.80 35.99 -26.63
CA SER A 787 -6.28 36.38 -27.94
C SER A 787 -5.20 37.48 -27.86
N THR A 788 -5.19 38.24 -26.76
CA THR A 788 -4.16 39.23 -26.42
C THR A 788 -3.73 39.05 -24.95
N GLY A 789 -2.43 39.14 -24.66
CA GLY A 789 -1.88 38.93 -23.31
C GLY A 789 -1.44 37.48 -23.03
N ALA A 790 -1.04 37.19 -21.78
CA ALA A 790 -0.48 35.90 -21.38
C ALA A 790 -1.31 35.12 -20.35
N THR A 791 -2.60 35.43 -20.25
CA THR A 791 -3.49 34.84 -19.24
C THR A 791 -4.07 33.53 -19.75
N GLY A 792 -3.76 32.44 -19.05
CA GLY A 792 -4.40 31.13 -19.22
C GLY A 792 -5.45 30.94 -18.13
N LYS A 793 -6.62 30.44 -18.52
CA LYS A 793 -7.76 30.22 -17.62
C LYS A 793 -8.30 28.81 -17.81
N PHE A 794 -8.34 28.03 -16.73
CA PHE A 794 -9.17 26.85 -16.62
C PHE A 794 -10.54 27.24 -16.08
N THR A 795 -11.61 26.70 -16.66
CA THR A 795 -12.98 26.84 -16.16
C THR A 795 -13.57 25.44 -16.04
N PHE A 796 -14.03 25.09 -14.84
CA PHE A 796 -14.78 23.88 -14.53
C PHE A 796 -16.23 24.30 -14.36
N ASP A 797 -17.14 23.63 -15.07
CA ASP A 797 -18.57 23.91 -15.06
C ASP A 797 -19.28 22.60 -14.71
N ASN A 798 -19.48 22.42 -13.40
CA ASN A 798 -19.98 21.20 -12.75
C ASN A 798 -19.30 19.93 -13.28
N LEU A 799 -17.96 19.90 -13.29
CA LEU A 799 -17.21 18.73 -13.72
C LEU A 799 -17.29 17.67 -12.60
N ASP A 800 -18.25 16.76 -12.76
CA ASP A 800 -18.55 15.71 -11.79
C ASP A 800 -17.80 14.43 -12.14
N ILE A 801 -17.17 13.82 -11.13
CA ILE A 801 -16.53 12.52 -11.22
C ILE A 801 -17.12 11.64 -10.12
N GLN A 802 -17.82 10.59 -10.50
CA GLN A 802 -18.39 9.62 -9.56
C GLN A 802 -17.82 8.23 -9.80
N TYR A 803 -17.59 7.45 -8.75
CA TYR A 803 -17.15 6.07 -8.83
C TYR A 803 -17.47 5.29 -7.55
N ASP A 804 -17.60 3.98 -7.69
CA ASP A 804 -17.73 3.03 -6.60
C ASP A 804 -16.40 2.34 -6.35
N LEU A 805 -16.03 2.15 -5.09
CA LEU A 805 -14.83 1.46 -4.62
C LEU A 805 -15.26 0.31 -3.74
N ALA A 806 -14.72 -0.89 -3.97
CA ALA A 806 -14.94 -2.03 -3.09
C ALA A 806 -13.59 -2.57 -2.59
N ILE A 807 -13.40 -2.51 -1.28
CA ILE A 807 -12.23 -3.07 -0.57
C ILE A 807 -12.76 -4.10 0.43
N ASP A 808 -12.45 -5.37 0.20
CA ASP A 808 -12.99 -6.50 0.95
C ASP A 808 -14.53 -6.51 1.03
N THR A 809 -15.12 -6.33 2.22
CA THR A 809 -16.59 -6.30 2.44
C THR A 809 -17.18 -4.89 2.47
N ILE A 810 -16.35 -3.87 2.23
CA ILE A 810 -16.72 -2.47 2.33
C ILE A 810 -16.88 -1.90 0.93
N THR A 811 -18.08 -1.44 0.60
CA THR A 811 -18.35 -0.72 -0.64
C THR A 811 -18.49 0.77 -0.35
N ALA A 812 -17.98 1.62 -1.22
CA ALA A 812 -18.00 3.07 -1.05
C ALA A 812 -18.34 3.75 -2.38
N HIS A 813 -19.40 4.55 -2.41
CA HIS A 813 -19.74 5.41 -3.54
C HIS A 813 -19.17 6.80 -3.31
N SER A 814 -18.29 7.27 -4.17
CA SER A 814 -17.68 8.60 -4.10
C SER A 814 -18.13 9.48 -5.26
N ILE A 815 -18.47 10.73 -4.98
CA ILE A 815 -18.78 11.77 -5.96
C ILE A 815 -17.86 12.95 -5.68
N ILE A 816 -17.20 13.47 -6.71
CA ILE A 816 -16.37 14.66 -6.69
C ILE A 816 -16.97 15.66 -7.67
N ASP A 817 -17.50 16.78 -7.18
CA ASP A 817 -18.03 17.89 -7.97
C ASP A 817 -17.02 19.03 -7.99
N ILE A 818 -16.59 19.43 -9.18
CA ILE A 818 -15.61 20.50 -9.39
C ILE A 818 -16.31 21.64 -10.14
N ASP A 819 -16.49 22.76 -9.46
CA ASP A 819 -17.00 24.00 -10.05
C ASP A 819 -16.07 25.17 -9.71
N GLY A 820 -15.70 25.95 -10.72
CA GLY A 820 -14.83 27.10 -10.50
C GLY A 820 -13.92 27.46 -11.65
N THR A 821 -12.99 28.38 -11.38
CA THR A 821 -12.02 28.85 -12.37
C THR A 821 -10.65 29.00 -11.77
N THR A 822 -9.62 28.66 -12.54
CA THR A 822 -8.21 28.90 -12.19
C THR A 822 -7.56 29.74 -13.26
N THR A 823 -7.08 30.94 -12.91
CA THR A 823 -6.53 31.91 -13.85
C THR A 823 -5.08 32.25 -13.49
N GLY A 824 -4.15 32.09 -14.42
CA GLY A 824 -2.73 32.36 -14.18
C GLY A 824 -2.01 32.89 -15.42
N THR A 825 -0.73 33.25 -15.27
CA THR A 825 0.09 33.73 -16.39
C THR A 825 0.86 32.58 -17.02
N VAL A 826 0.64 32.31 -18.31
CA VAL A 826 1.36 31.28 -19.08
C VAL A 826 2.73 31.82 -19.47
N VAL A 827 3.79 31.12 -19.06
CA VAL A 827 5.18 31.45 -19.37
C VAL A 827 5.84 30.28 -20.09
N MET A 828 6.21 30.46 -21.36
CA MET A 828 6.79 29.38 -22.18
C MET A 828 8.18 28.95 -21.69
N GLY A 829 8.48 27.65 -21.83
CA GLY A 829 9.81 27.09 -21.62
C GLY A 829 10.79 27.43 -22.75
N SER A 830 12.09 27.19 -22.53
CA SER A 830 13.15 27.47 -23.50
C SER A 830 13.22 26.49 -24.69
N THR A 831 12.57 25.33 -24.56
CA THR A 831 12.31 24.35 -25.63
C THR A 831 10.80 24.28 -25.85
N GLY A 832 10.35 24.34 -27.11
CA GLY A 832 8.92 24.30 -27.44
C GLY A 832 8.21 23.04 -26.92
N GLY A 833 6.89 23.13 -26.69
CA GLY A 833 6.08 22.03 -26.13
C GLY A 833 5.92 22.05 -24.61
N ASN A 834 6.43 23.08 -23.92
CA ASN A 834 6.37 23.17 -22.46
C ASN A 834 6.04 24.62 -22.01
N PHE A 835 5.23 24.80 -20.97
CA PHE A 835 5.01 26.11 -20.32
C PHE A 835 4.81 25.98 -18.80
N VAL A 836 4.89 27.12 -18.10
CA VAL A 836 4.58 27.22 -16.67
C VAL A 836 3.41 28.17 -16.46
N LEU A 837 2.35 27.73 -15.78
CA LEU A 837 1.27 28.59 -15.32
C LEU A 837 1.68 29.23 -13.99
N LYS A 838 2.06 30.51 -14.01
CA LYS A 838 2.57 31.26 -12.85
C LYS A 838 1.46 32.02 -12.13
N ASN A 839 1.57 32.07 -10.80
CA ASN A 839 0.66 32.79 -9.90
C ASN A 839 -0.83 32.50 -10.20
N PRO A 840 -1.24 31.22 -10.30
CA PRO A 840 -2.64 30.88 -10.52
C PRO A 840 -3.49 31.43 -9.37
N LYS A 841 -4.63 32.03 -9.72
CA LYS A 841 -5.69 32.45 -8.80
C LYS A 841 -6.92 31.61 -9.09
N SER A 842 -7.34 30.81 -8.11
CA SER A 842 -8.50 29.95 -8.23
C SER A 842 -9.70 30.53 -7.48
N SER A 843 -10.90 30.27 -7.97
CA SER A 843 -12.17 30.59 -7.31
C SER A 843 -13.18 29.50 -7.60
N GLY A 844 -13.80 28.92 -6.58
CA GLY A 844 -14.69 27.77 -6.72
C GLY A 844 -14.34 26.67 -5.71
N GLN A 845 -15.06 25.56 -5.75
CA GLN A 845 -14.98 24.51 -4.74
C GLN A 845 -14.84 23.15 -5.41
N VAL A 846 -14.11 22.26 -4.74
CA VAL A 846 -14.16 20.83 -5.00
C VAL A 846 -14.94 20.22 -3.85
N LYS A 847 -16.08 19.61 -4.16
CA LYS A 847 -16.92 18.95 -3.17
C LYS A 847 -16.80 17.46 -3.33
N THR A 848 -16.46 16.77 -2.25
CA THR A 848 -16.29 15.30 -2.31
C THR A 848 -17.24 14.66 -1.32
N THR A 849 -18.08 13.76 -1.79
CA THR A 849 -19.02 13.00 -0.96
C THR A 849 -18.77 11.52 -1.13
N THR A 850 -18.33 10.84 -0.07
CA THR A 850 -18.12 9.38 -0.07
C THR A 850 -19.08 8.68 0.89
N THR A 851 -20.00 7.90 0.35
CA THR A 851 -20.96 7.09 1.12
C THR A 851 -20.45 5.66 1.22
N THR A 852 -20.25 5.12 2.42
CA THR A 852 -19.70 3.76 2.60
C THR A 852 -20.74 2.80 3.17
N SER A 853 -20.61 1.50 2.90
CA SER A 853 -21.46 0.46 3.53
C SER A 853 -21.26 0.38 5.04
N LEU A 854 -20.19 0.99 5.57
CA LEU A 854 -19.88 1.08 6.99
C LEU A 854 -20.47 2.30 7.68
N THR A 855 -21.02 3.30 6.97
CA THR A 855 -21.67 4.46 7.61
C THR A 855 -22.89 5.00 6.82
N PRO A 856 -24.09 5.16 7.44
CA PRO A 856 -25.28 5.74 6.83
C PRO A 856 -25.15 7.23 6.47
N ASP A 857 -24.33 8.01 7.18
CA ASP A 857 -24.07 9.41 6.81
C ASP A 857 -22.86 9.50 5.85
N PRO A 858 -22.97 10.21 4.70
CA PRO A 858 -21.87 10.42 3.76
C PRO A 858 -20.70 11.15 4.40
N ILE A 859 -19.49 10.78 4.01
CA ILE A 859 -18.26 11.46 4.42
C ILE A 859 -18.02 12.58 3.41
N GLU A 860 -18.17 13.83 3.84
CA GLU A 860 -17.88 15.00 3.01
C GLU A 860 -16.46 15.52 3.28
N LEU A 861 -15.73 15.79 2.20
CA LEU A 861 -14.35 16.29 2.20
C LEU A 861 -14.23 17.39 1.16
N ASP A 862 -14.84 18.54 1.48
CA ASP A 862 -14.85 19.71 0.62
C ASP A 862 -13.60 20.56 0.84
N PHE A 863 -13.03 21.08 -0.24
CA PHE A 863 -11.89 21.99 -0.18
C PHE A 863 -11.98 23.05 -1.27
N ASP A 864 -11.36 24.21 -1.03
CA ASP A 864 -11.30 25.28 -2.02
C ASP A 864 -10.32 24.87 -3.14
N LEU A 865 -10.67 25.18 -4.39
CA LEU A 865 -9.84 24.91 -5.58
C LEU A 865 -8.45 25.60 -5.54
N LEU A 866 -8.22 26.44 -4.53
CA LEU A 866 -6.96 27.14 -4.23
C LEU A 866 -5.90 26.22 -3.61
N ASP A 867 -6.27 25.12 -2.94
CA ASP A 867 -5.34 24.31 -2.14
C ASP A 867 -4.56 23.25 -2.96
N GLU A 868 -4.97 22.97 -4.21
CA GLU A 868 -4.31 21.96 -5.07
C GLU A 868 -3.17 22.50 -5.94
N TYR A 869 -3.17 23.80 -6.25
CA TYR A 869 -2.23 24.39 -7.20
C TYR A 869 -1.22 25.30 -6.51
N GLY A 870 0.04 24.82 -6.41
CA GLY A 870 1.17 25.61 -5.93
C GLY A 870 1.43 26.87 -6.78
N PRO A 871 2.42 27.71 -6.42
CA PRO A 871 2.64 29.01 -7.07
C PRO A 871 3.00 28.92 -8.56
N ASN A 872 3.42 27.74 -9.03
CA ASN A 872 3.74 27.44 -10.42
C ASN A 872 3.32 26.00 -10.78
N VAL A 873 2.72 25.82 -11.95
CA VAL A 873 2.40 24.49 -12.51
C VAL A 873 3.18 24.30 -13.80
N ALA A 874 4.03 23.27 -13.88
CA ALA A 874 4.78 22.96 -15.09
C ALA A 874 3.94 22.05 -15.99
N VAL A 875 3.75 22.45 -17.24
CA VAL A 875 2.87 21.77 -18.19
C VAL A 875 3.64 21.46 -19.47
N SER A 876 3.74 20.18 -19.79
CA SER A 876 4.15 19.71 -21.12
C SER A 876 2.91 19.57 -21.98
N TYR A 877 2.97 19.96 -23.24
CA TYR A 877 1.83 19.90 -24.14
C TYR A 877 2.24 19.53 -25.57
N THR A 878 1.36 18.80 -26.24
CA THR A 878 1.39 18.58 -27.68
C THR A 878 0.12 19.15 -28.28
N CYS A 879 0.24 19.80 -29.44
CA CYS A 879 -0.81 20.69 -29.90
C CYS A 879 -0.80 20.78 -31.42
N SER A 880 -1.99 20.78 -31.99
CA SER A 880 -2.27 20.85 -33.42
C SER A 880 -3.34 21.92 -33.67
N SER A 881 -3.84 22.03 -34.91
CA SER A 881 -4.93 22.96 -35.22
C SER A 881 -6.26 22.61 -34.54
N THR A 882 -6.46 21.36 -34.12
CA THR A 882 -7.76 20.85 -33.63
C THR A 882 -7.71 20.04 -32.34
N ALA A 883 -6.54 19.55 -31.94
CA ALA A 883 -6.35 18.75 -30.73
C ALA A 883 -5.19 19.29 -29.90
N LEU A 884 -5.34 19.24 -28.58
CA LEU A 884 -4.37 19.65 -27.58
C LEU A 884 -4.32 18.58 -26.50
N THR A 885 -3.14 18.11 -26.14
CA THR A 885 -2.94 17.23 -24.98
C THR A 885 -1.97 17.92 -24.04
N MET A 886 -2.33 18.00 -22.76
CA MET A 886 -1.52 18.67 -21.74
C MET A 886 -1.27 17.72 -20.58
N THR A 887 -0.05 17.69 -20.09
CA THR A 887 0.38 16.93 -18.91
C THR A 887 0.94 17.90 -17.87
N GLY A 888 0.29 17.97 -16.72
CA GLY A 888 0.72 18.75 -15.57
C GLY A 888 1.69 17.96 -14.69
N THR A 889 2.77 18.59 -14.25
CA THR A 889 3.76 18.06 -13.31
C THR A 889 4.02 19.07 -12.20
N GLN A 890 4.18 18.61 -10.96
CA GLN A 890 4.54 19.50 -9.86
C GLN A 890 6.03 19.85 -9.98
N GLY A 891 6.35 21.11 -10.24
CA GLY A 891 7.73 21.56 -10.44
C GLY A 891 8.50 21.73 -9.12
N THR A 892 9.73 21.23 -9.05
CA THR A 892 10.68 21.54 -7.97
C THR A 892 11.41 22.85 -8.23
N ALA A 893 11.47 23.73 -7.23
CA ALA A 893 12.59 24.66 -7.06
C ALA A 893 12.67 25.15 -5.60
N ALA A 894 13.53 24.50 -4.78
CA ALA A 894 14.46 25.14 -3.83
C ALA A 894 15.26 24.15 -2.95
N ASN A 895 14.74 22.97 -2.55
CA ASN A 895 15.34 22.22 -1.43
C ASN A 895 15.68 20.72 -1.66
N GLY A 896 16.03 20.29 -2.87
CA GLY A 896 16.79 19.03 -3.05
C GLY A 896 16.09 17.69 -2.76
N VAL A 897 14.82 17.51 -3.16
CA VAL A 897 14.17 16.19 -3.27
C VAL A 897 14.01 15.81 -4.76
N ALA A 898 14.09 14.52 -5.10
CA ALA A 898 14.01 14.00 -6.46
C ALA A 898 12.70 14.38 -7.19
N ALA A 899 12.81 14.68 -8.49
CA ALA A 899 11.69 15.00 -9.39
C ALA A 899 10.93 13.74 -9.83
N GLY A 900 9.59 13.81 -9.98
CA GLY A 900 8.86 12.76 -10.69
C GLY A 900 7.37 12.54 -10.39
N THR A 901 6.70 13.33 -9.56
CA THR A 901 5.27 13.09 -9.29
C THR A 901 4.39 13.65 -10.40
N TRP A 902 3.83 12.73 -11.19
CA TRP A 902 2.79 12.96 -12.20
C TRP A 902 1.51 13.50 -11.54
N LEU A 903 0.96 14.62 -12.03
CA LEU A 903 -0.30 15.18 -11.50
C LEU A 903 -1.51 14.84 -12.38
N TRP A 904 -1.46 15.07 -13.69
CA TRP A 904 -2.57 14.74 -14.62
C TRP A 904 -2.14 14.80 -16.09
N THR A 905 -2.88 14.11 -16.98
CA THR A 905 -2.79 14.26 -18.46
C THR A 905 -4.19 14.36 -19.05
N TRP A 906 -4.53 15.49 -19.68
CA TRP A 906 -5.84 15.74 -20.27
C TRP A 906 -5.74 15.99 -21.77
N SER A 907 -6.74 15.50 -22.49
CA SER A 907 -6.94 15.77 -23.91
C SER A 907 -8.05 16.80 -24.09
N PHE A 908 -7.86 17.69 -25.05
CA PHE A 908 -8.77 18.78 -25.37
C PHE A 908 -9.03 18.85 -26.87
N THR A 909 -10.23 19.30 -27.22
CA THR A 909 -10.65 19.63 -28.58
C THR A 909 -10.88 21.12 -28.72
N LYS A 910 -10.56 21.69 -29.89
CA LYS A 910 -10.73 23.13 -30.09
C LYS A 910 -12.22 23.49 -30.10
N ALA A 911 -12.59 24.52 -29.34
CA ALA A 911 -13.97 24.97 -29.18
C ALA A 911 -14.56 25.62 -30.44
#